data_AF-A0A7U6LXQ3-F1
#
_entry.id   AF-A0A7U6LXQ3-F1
#
_cell.length_a   1.000
_cell.length_b   1.000
_cell.length_c   1.000
_cell.angle_alpha   90.00
_cell.angle_beta   90.00
_cell.angle_gamma   90.00
#
_symmetry.space_group_name_H-M   'P 1'
#
loop_
_entity.id
_entity.type
_entity.pdbx_description
1 polymer ?
#
loop_
_entity_poly.entity_id
_entity_poly.type
_entity_poly.pdbx_seq_one_letter_code
_entity_poly.pdbx_strand_id
1 'polypeptide(L)'
;MAREAAGHVLRHQLGYWLDPDTLYWHEFKSTANSSRSYTGWRHRGPPRRSLSLTELVIQRFSPQQQTAADELSVYGGFYRVDASHSDYDERNEVRLDPQAMLKAFWQMDFAGRYTEALNRFRAQRGDDYCVLARARFLAAVGQSVLSEPERRELLAATLRVTKLPSSLKALREDYPANARGGWCALSGHAPDAKPLFLYTLKTGRACAFLPAAQDVLLVFGGRQALQAWIAAHAFSNDTQRQAVVGDLFIRVREMFMDALVHEAHQRLTTNAQLRKAEWLAGLQAASMLIAPMAPVGWPVILTSLGLGTASLALHLDRALNGKAAWRTAAWWAVVVDVLFILLDAAMLRASELFTDARLPPRVEGQAQTVVAKVDWARYMAPAADELLAMSDQALARQAALLGAVPWADLDSVGAGGAYLDAFSEPYPVYRDEHGFGSAAIAEYTSSPERYNNLWQGLPLEGSRAESIQRSHDLAHALGQLGVNNQVRLYRAASGLRGSGIPTTGEGALAVGDVLVTSDFTSFTENPYALWEVFNDPQTQASGKAAFGDNALVYVLEPGENVQAMPIGPFSRRPDEAESLMMPGRYLQVEKLTPVKGGNHRFMEVCLKALARAPEGARVREMRTGALFDRQVMAERLGVEDDGLMRTFFAVPT
;
A
#
# COMPACT_ATOMS: atom_id res chain seq x y z
N MET A 1 -5.22 6.55 -6.07
CA MET A 1 -5.68 7.38 -7.20
C MET A 1 -5.18 6.93 -8.57
N ALA A 2 -3.91 7.10 -8.97
CA ALA A 2 -3.48 6.73 -10.34
C ALA A 2 -3.67 5.22 -10.64
N ARG A 3 -3.28 4.37 -9.69
CA ARG A 3 -3.49 2.92 -9.75
C ARG A 3 -4.97 2.54 -9.83
N GLU A 4 -5.82 3.20 -9.04
CA GLU A 4 -7.29 3.00 -9.05
C GLU A 4 -7.87 3.36 -10.42
N ALA A 5 -7.54 4.55 -10.94
CA ALA A 5 -7.91 5.00 -12.27
C ALA A 5 -7.48 3.99 -13.36
N ALA A 6 -6.24 3.52 -13.31
CA ALA A 6 -5.72 2.53 -14.26
C ALA A 6 -6.51 1.20 -14.16
N GLY A 7 -6.79 0.74 -12.94
CA GLY A 7 -7.60 -0.44 -12.67
C GLY A 7 -9.03 -0.33 -13.20
N HIS A 8 -9.68 0.82 -13.02
CA HIS A 8 -11.03 1.06 -13.55
C HIS A 8 -11.05 1.04 -15.07
N VAL A 9 -10.11 1.77 -15.71
CA VAL A 9 -10.01 1.76 -17.17
C VAL A 9 -9.76 0.35 -17.69
N LEU A 10 -8.85 -0.42 -17.08
CA LEU A 10 -8.61 -1.82 -17.44
C LEU A 10 -9.88 -2.65 -17.35
N ARG A 11 -10.58 -2.60 -16.22
CA ARG A 11 -11.77 -3.40 -15.99
C ARG A 11 -12.87 -3.07 -16.99
N HIS A 12 -13.09 -1.79 -17.29
CA HIS A 12 -14.06 -1.35 -18.28
C HIS A 12 -13.71 -1.81 -19.71
N GLN A 13 -12.41 -1.86 -20.05
CA GLN A 13 -11.96 -2.29 -21.38
C GLN A 13 -11.88 -3.80 -21.54
N LEU A 14 -11.54 -4.54 -20.48
CA LEU A 14 -11.32 -5.99 -20.53
C LEU A 14 -12.49 -6.83 -20.02
N GLY A 15 -13.37 -6.26 -19.19
CA GLY A 15 -14.40 -6.99 -18.44
C GLY A 15 -13.86 -7.69 -17.17
N TYR A 16 -12.55 -7.67 -16.93
CA TYR A 16 -11.92 -8.32 -15.79
C TYR A 16 -10.75 -7.50 -15.22
N TRP A 17 -10.35 -7.82 -13.98
CA TRP A 17 -9.23 -7.17 -13.32
C TRP A 17 -7.89 -7.81 -13.65
N LEU A 18 -6.89 -6.95 -13.86
CA LEU A 18 -5.46 -7.28 -13.86
C LEU A 18 -4.74 -6.20 -13.05
N ASP A 19 -3.60 -6.55 -12.43
CA ASP A 19 -2.82 -5.56 -11.69
C ASP A 19 -2.20 -4.54 -12.66
N PRO A 20 -2.61 -3.25 -12.64
CA PRO A 20 -2.13 -2.24 -13.58
C PRO A 20 -0.62 -2.00 -13.50
N ASP A 21 0.02 -2.36 -12.38
CA ASP A 21 1.47 -2.20 -12.18
C ASP A 21 2.28 -3.35 -12.82
N THR A 22 1.61 -4.44 -13.23
CA THR A 22 2.22 -5.60 -13.90
C THR A 22 1.97 -5.62 -15.41
N LEU A 23 1.25 -4.62 -15.92
CA LEU A 23 0.96 -4.46 -17.34
C LEU A 23 1.70 -3.26 -17.89
N TYR A 24 2.35 -3.43 -19.03
CA TYR A 24 3.23 -2.45 -19.61
C TYR A 24 2.76 -2.01 -20.97
N TRP A 25 2.71 -0.69 -21.17
CA TRP A 25 2.72 -0.07 -22.49
C TRP A 25 4.16 0.05 -22.99
N HIS A 26 4.44 -0.60 -24.12
CA HIS A 26 5.75 -0.55 -24.77
C HIS A 26 5.65 0.17 -26.11
N GLU A 27 6.64 1.02 -26.39
CA GLU A 27 6.79 1.73 -27.66
C GLU A 27 8.04 1.25 -28.39
N PHE A 28 7.94 0.99 -29.69
CA PHE A 28 8.99 0.40 -30.51
C PHE A 28 9.36 1.26 -31.72
N LYS A 29 10.55 1.04 -32.28
CA LYS A 29 10.96 1.63 -33.57
C LYS A 29 10.60 0.77 -34.76
N SER A 30 10.68 -0.54 -34.58
CA SER A 30 10.52 -1.53 -35.64
C SER A 30 9.28 -2.37 -35.36
N THR A 31 8.64 -2.78 -36.44
CA THR A 31 7.38 -3.49 -36.43
C THR A 31 7.48 -4.65 -37.41
N ALA A 32 6.77 -5.73 -37.12
CA ALA A 32 6.58 -6.82 -38.05
C ALA A 32 5.12 -7.28 -37.99
N ASN A 33 4.54 -7.59 -39.14
CA ASN A 33 3.15 -8.08 -39.19
C ASN A 33 3.04 -9.42 -38.47
N SER A 34 1.94 -9.61 -37.74
CA SER A 34 1.53 -10.89 -37.17
C SER A 34 0.01 -11.03 -37.27
N SER A 35 -0.47 -12.08 -37.93
CA SER A 35 -1.90 -12.40 -37.98
C SER A 35 -2.43 -13.02 -36.68
N ARG A 36 -1.54 -13.28 -35.70
CA ARG A 36 -1.87 -13.91 -34.43
C ARG A 36 -2.01 -12.92 -33.28
N SER A 37 -1.28 -11.80 -33.34
CA SER A 37 -1.32 -10.74 -32.34
C SER A 37 -2.60 -9.92 -32.45
N TYR A 38 -3.11 -9.43 -31.33
CA TYR A 38 -4.31 -8.61 -31.23
C TYR A 38 -4.22 -7.31 -32.04
N THR A 39 -3.08 -6.62 -32.00
CA THR A 39 -2.88 -5.36 -32.75
C THR A 39 -2.59 -5.59 -34.23
N GLY A 40 -2.31 -6.83 -34.65
CA GLY A 40 -1.78 -7.16 -35.97
C GLY A 40 -0.25 -7.00 -36.11
N TRP A 41 0.44 -6.60 -35.04
CA TRP A 41 1.87 -6.33 -35.02
C TRP A 41 2.59 -7.08 -33.90
N ARG A 42 3.82 -7.49 -34.17
CA ARG A 42 4.78 -7.97 -33.18
C ARG A 42 6.05 -7.13 -33.20
N HIS A 43 6.78 -7.14 -32.09
CA HIS A 43 8.01 -6.38 -31.95
C HIS A 43 9.15 -7.23 -31.39
N ARG A 44 10.38 -6.80 -31.68
CA ARG A 44 11.61 -7.43 -31.21
C ARG A 44 12.61 -6.40 -30.72
N GLY A 45 13.37 -6.80 -29.72
CA GLY A 45 14.37 -5.97 -29.07
C GLY A 45 13.76 -5.00 -28.07
N PRO A 46 14.62 -4.22 -27.39
CA PRO A 46 14.19 -3.37 -26.28
C PRO A 46 13.26 -2.25 -26.77
N PRO A 47 12.16 -1.98 -26.05
CA PRO A 47 11.30 -0.86 -26.37
C PRO A 47 12.03 0.47 -26.18
N ARG A 48 11.67 1.50 -26.97
CA ARG A 48 12.14 2.88 -26.76
C ARG A 48 11.65 3.45 -25.44
N ARG A 49 10.44 3.07 -25.06
CA ARG A 49 9.75 3.54 -23.86
C ARG A 49 8.90 2.40 -23.33
N SER A 50 8.96 2.22 -22.03
CA SER A 50 8.18 1.24 -21.30
C SER A 50 7.58 1.93 -20.09
N LEU A 51 6.28 1.79 -19.90
CA LEU A 51 5.54 2.34 -18.77
C LEU A 51 4.57 1.28 -18.26
N SER A 52 4.48 1.10 -16.94
CA SER A 52 3.32 0.44 -16.35
C SER A 52 2.04 1.20 -16.69
N LEU A 53 0.88 0.56 -16.58
CA LEU A 53 -0.37 1.26 -16.88
C LEU A 53 -0.64 2.41 -15.90
N THR A 54 -0.29 2.23 -14.62
CA THR A 54 -0.36 3.30 -13.62
C THR A 54 0.48 4.50 -14.02
N GLU A 55 1.72 4.28 -14.50
CA GLU A 55 2.57 5.36 -15.01
C GLU A 55 2.00 6.00 -16.28
N LEU A 56 1.37 5.22 -17.16
CA LEU A 56 0.74 5.73 -18.38
C LEU A 56 -0.46 6.63 -18.07
N VAL A 57 -1.25 6.35 -17.01
CA VAL A 57 -2.32 7.26 -16.55
C VAL A 57 -1.75 8.62 -16.13
N ILE A 58 -0.59 8.63 -15.48
CA ILE A 58 0.06 9.86 -15.01
C ILE A 58 0.74 10.60 -16.15
N GLN A 59 1.54 9.90 -16.96
CA GLN A 59 2.36 10.50 -18.01
C GLN A 59 1.59 10.79 -19.30
N ARG A 60 0.45 10.12 -19.50
CA ARG A 60 -0.39 10.12 -20.71
C ARG A 60 0.38 9.73 -21.99
N PHE A 61 -0.36 9.51 -23.07
CA PHE A 61 0.22 9.40 -24.41
C PHE A 61 0.79 10.75 -24.86
N SER A 62 1.90 10.75 -25.59
CA SER A 62 2.54 11.99 -26.09
C SER A 62 1.63 12.77 -27.07
N PRO A 63 1.81 14.09 -27.26
CA PRO A 63 0.99 14.86 -28.20
C PRO A 63 0.97 14.29 -29.62
N GLN A 64 2.11 13.79 -30.10
CA GLN A 64 2.22 13.15 -31.41
C GLN A 64 1.33 11.90 -31.49
N GLN A 65 1.38 11.05 -30.47
CA GLN A 65 0.54 9.84 -30.38
C GLN A 65 -0.95 10.16 -30.24
N GLN A 66 -1.30 11.28 -29.61
CA GLN A 66 -2.69 11.72 -29.53
C GLN A 66 -3.22 12.19 -30.90
N THR A 67 -2.36 12.75 -31.75
CA THR A 67 -2.74 13.18 -33.11
C THR A 67 -2.72 12.01 -34.10
N ALA A 68 -1.77 11.07 -33.96
CA ALA A 68 -1.64 9.87 -34.78
C ALA A 68 -2.06 8.61 -34.00
N ALA A 69 -3.30 8.60 -33.52
CA ALA A 69 -3.81 7.52 -32.67
C ALA A 69 -3.88 6.16 -33.39
N ASP A 70 -4.07 6.18 -34.72
CA ASP A 70 -4.05 5.00 -35.58
C ASP A 70 -2.68 4.32 -35.64
N GLU A 71 -1.59 5.08 -35.47
CA GLU A 71 -0.23 4.54 -35.41
C GLU A 71 0.11 3.90 -34.07
N LEU A 72 -0.70 4.08 -33.02
CA LEU A 72 -0.44 3.52 -31.69
C LEU A 72 -0.34 2.00 -31.72
N SER A 73 -1.26 1.33 -32.41
CA SER A 73 -1.22 -0.14 -32.56
C SER A 73 -0.07 -0.62 -33.44
N VAL A 74 0.47 0.26 -34.28
CA VAL A 74 1.60 -0.05 -35.18
C VAL A 74 2.91 -0.02 -34.41
N TYR A 75 3.15 1.02 -33.61
CA TYR A 75 4.42 1.24 -32.92
C TYR A 75 4.38 0.94 -31.42
N GLY A 76 3.28 0.39 -30.90
CA GLY A 76 3.17 0.03 -29.51
C GLY A 76 2.10 -1.01 -29.22
N GLY A 77 2.11 -1.48 -27.98
CA GLY A 77 1.15 -2.47 -27.50
C GLY A 77 1.22 -2.63 -25.98
N PHE A 78 0.21 -3.33 -25.44
CA PHE A 78 0.16 -3.68 -24.02
C PHE A 78 0.64 -5.11 -23.82
N TYR A 79 1.50 -5.32 -22.83
CA TYR A 79 2.15 -6.60 -22.57
C TYR A 79 2.23 -6.91 -21.07
N ARG A 80 2.34 -8.20 -20.73
CA ARG A 80 2.49 -8.68 -19.35
C ARG A 80 3.95 -8.81 -18.91
N VAL A 81 4.88 -8.56 -19.82
CA VAL A 81 6.33 -8.65 -19.60
C VAL A 81 6.93 -7.26 -19.65
N ASP A 82 7.99 -7.04 -18.88
CA ASP A 82 8.69 -5.77 -18.82
C ASP A 82 9.60 -5.52 -20.05
N ALA A 83 10.41 -4.46 -19.99
CA ALA A 83 11.32 -4.05 -21.06
C ALA A 83 12.54 -4.97 -21.27
N SER A 84 12.75 -5.98 -20.40
CA SER A 84 13.88 -6.91 -20.50
C SER A 84 13.62 -8.07 -21.48
N HIS A 85 12.37 -8.26 -21.90
CA HIS A 85 11.98 -9.32 -22.82
C HIS A 85 12.45 -9.04 -24.27
N SER A 86 12.73 -10.08 -25.04
CA SER A 86 13.25 -9.94 -26.41
C SER A 86 12.16 -9.88 -27.49
N ASP A 87 11.08 -10.64 -27.30
CA ASP A 87 9.99 -10.80 -28.26
C ASP A 87 8.67 -10.34 -27.62
N TYR A 88 7.92 -9.51 -28.33
CA TYR A 88 6.64 -8.96 -27.91
C TYR A 88 5.59 -9.34 -28.95
N ASP A 89 4.74 -10.32 -28.64
CA ASP A 89 3.84 -10.98 -29.59
C ASP A 89 2.58 -11.55 -28.90
N GLU A 90 1.83 -12.40 -29.60
CA GLU A 90 0.57 -12.99 -29.10
C GLU A 90 0.69 -13.79 -27.80
N ARG A 91 1.91 -14.17 -27.40
CA ARG A 91 2.16 -14.99 -26.20
C ARG A 91 2.16 -14.16 -24.93
N ASN A 92 2.53 -12.88 -25.02
CA ASN A 92 2.70 -11.99 -23.88
C ASN A 92 1.90 -10.69 -23.98
N GLU A 93 1.15 -10.50 -25.06
CA GLU A 93 0.23 -9.37 -25.22
C GLU A 93 -0.93 -9.39 -24.22
N VAL A 94 -1.44 -8.19 -23.94
CA VAL A 94 -2.77 -7.98 -23.38
C VAL A 94 -3.65 -7.48 -24.51
N ARG A 95 -4.80 -8.12 -24.71
CA ARG A 95 -5.77 -7.77 -25.76
C ARG A 95 -6.51 -6.48 -25.44
N LEU A 96 -5.77 -5.37 -25.46
CA LEU A 96 -6.22 -4.01 -25.23
C LEU A 96 -5.95 -3.20 -26.47
N ASP A 97 -6.97 -2.46 -26.92
CA ASP A 97 -6.81 -1.51 -28.02
C ASP A 97 -6.19 -0.20 -27.50
N PRO A 98 -5.00 0.21 -27.99
CA PRO A 98 -4.38 1.48 -27.61
C PRO A 98 -5.25 2.71 -27.90
N GLN A 99 -6.08 2.67 -28.95
CA GLN A 99 -6.98 3.79 -29.26
C GLN A 99 -8.14 3.88 -28.28
N ALA A 100 -8.75 2.75 -27.94
CA ALA A 100 -9.78 2.69 -26.90
C ALA A 100 -9.22 3.15 -25.53
N MET A 101 -7.99 2.75 -25.19
CA MET A 101 -7.30 3.21 -23.99
C MET A 101 -7.04 4.72 -23.99
N LEU A 102 -6.55 5.27 -25.11
CA LEU A 102 -6.38 6.70 -25.29
C LEU A 102 -7.72 7.43 -25.07
N LYS A 103 -8.80 6.96 -25.70
CA LYS A 103 -10.15 7.53 -25.56
C LYS A 103 -10.65 7.49 -24.11
N ALA A 104 -10.45 6.37 -23.40
CA ALA A 104 -10.82 6.24 -22.00
C ALA A 104 -10.04 7.22 -21.10
N PHE A 105 -8.75 7.42 -21.38
CA PHE A 105 -7.93 8.41 -20.67
C PHE A 105 -8.40 9.85 -20.90
N TRP A 106 -8.87 10.18 -22.10
CA TRP A 106 -9.48 11.48 -22.41
C TRP A 106 -10.81 11.71 -21.71
N GLN A 107 -11.62 10.66 -21.53
CA GLN A 107 -12.89 10.75 -20.81
C GLN A 107 -12.70 10.91 -19.29
N MET A 108 -11.52 10.54 -18.77
CA MET A 108 -11.21 10.62 -17.35
C MET A 108 -10.58 11.97 -16.97
N ASP A 109 -11.31 12.76 -16.17
CA ASP A 109 -10.78 13.97 -15.53
C ASP A 109 -9.91 13.66 -14.31
N PHE A 110 -8.77 12.99 -14.55
CA PHE A 110 -7.84 12.63 -13.48
C PHE A 110 -7.27 13.86 -12.76
N ALA A 111 -7.03 14.95 -13.49
CA ALA A 111 -6.48 16.19 -12.95
C ALA A 111 -7.46 16.88 -12.00
N GLY A 112 -8.74 16.99 -12.40
CA GLY A 112 -9.80 17.53 -11.55
C GLY A 112 -10.01 16.69 -10.30
N ARG A 113 -10.10 15.36 -10.44
CA ARG A 113 -10.25 14.46 -9.27
C ARG A 113 -9.08 14.52 -8.30
N TYR A 114 -7.85 14.56 -8.81
CA TYR A 114 -6.68 14.68 -7.95
C TYR A 114 -6.63 16.05 -7.23
N THR A 115 -7.03 17.12 -7.90
CA THR A 115 -7.17 18.45 -7.31
C THR A 115 -8.22 18.47 -6.20
N GLU A 116 -9.36 17.82 -6.41
CA GLU A 116 -10.42 17.65 -5.41
C GLU A 116 -9.91 16.88 -4.18
N ALA A 117 -9.18 15.78 -4.40
CA ALA A 117 -8.58 15.00 -3.32
C ALA A 117 -7.56 15.82 -2.50
N LEU A 118 -6.73 16.63 -3.15
CA LEU A 118 -5.81 17.55 -2.47
C LEU A 118 -6.55 18.61 -1.65
N ASN A 119 -7.64 19.17 -2.17
CA ASN A 119 -8.47 20.13 -1.46
C ASN A 119 -9.17 19.51 -0.24
N ARG A 120 -9.68 18.27 -0.37
CA ARG A 120 -10.25 17.52 0.77
C ARG A 120 -9.18 17.25 1.83
N PHE A 121 -7.99 16.82 1.42
CA PHE A 121 -6.85 16.64 2.33
C PHE A 121 -6.49 17.95 3.05
N ARG A 122 -6.46 19.08 2.32
CA ARG A 122 -6.25 20.43 2.90
C ARG A 122 -7.26 20.74 3.98
N ALA A 123 -8.54 20.51 3.71
CA ALA A 123 -9.63 20.83 4.65
C ALA A 123 -9.59 19.92 5.89
N GLN A 124 -9.30 18.63 5.73
CA GLN A 124 -9.35 17.66 6.82
C GLN A 124 -8.08 17.64 7.67
N ARG A 125 -6.90 17.82 7.05
CA ARG A 125 -5.58 17.61 7.69
C ARG A 125 -4.69 18.84 7.66
N GLY A 126 -5.16 19.97 7.11
CA GLY A 126 -4.38 21.20 7.02
C GLY A 126 -3.88 21.72 8.37
N ASP A 127 -4.66 21.54 9.44
CA ASP A 127 -4.24 22.00 10.78
C ASP A 127 -3.14 21.12 11.38
N ASP A 128 -3.12 19.82 11.06
CA ASP A 128 -2.04 18.91 11.51
C ASP A 128 -0.69 19.33 10.92
N TYR A 129 -0.67 19.82 9.67
CA TYR A 129 0.53 20.39 9.06
C TYR A 129 1.06 21.57 9.88
N CYS A 130 0.18 22.47 10.32
CA CYS A 130 0.58 23.62 11.15
C CYS A 130 1.18 23.18 12.48
N VAL A 131 0.62 22.15 13.13
CA VAL A 131 1.16 21.59 14.38
C VAL A 131 2.55 21.02 14.17
N LEU A 132 2.75 20.22 13.12
CA LEU A 132 4.07 19.64 12.78
C LEU A 132 5.10 20.73 12.45
N ALA A 133 4.71 21.73 11.67
CA ALA A 133 5.58 22.84 11.30
C ALA A 133 5.98 23.67 12.54
N ARG A 134 5.05 23.92 13.47
CA ARG A 134 5.33 24.57 14.77
C ARG A 134 6.28 23.75 15.63
N ALA A 135 6.05 22.45 15.77
CA ALA A 135 6.92 21.56 16.53
C ALA A 135 8.35 21.53 15.96
N ARG A 136 8.47 21.43 14.63
CA ARG A 136 9.75 21.48 13.92
C ARG A 136 10.46 22.82 14.10
N PHE A 137 9.73 23.94 14.02
CA PHE A 137 10.30 25.27 14.25
C PHE A 137 10.81 25.42 15.68
N LEU A 138 10.05 24.96 16.68
CA LEU A 138 10.47 24.96 18.08
C LEU A 138 11.78 24.18 18.28
N ALA A 139 11.90 23.01 17.66
CA ALA A 139 13.12 22.22 17.71
C ALA A 139 14.31 22.97 17.07
N ALA A 140 14.11 23.62 15.92
CA ALA A 140 15.14 24.40 15.23
C ALA A 140 15.59 25.61 16.05
N VAL A 141 14.66 26.34 16.67
CA VAL A 141 14.97 27.43 17.61
C VAL A 141 15.75 26.90 18.80
N GLY A 142 15.35 25.74 19.33
CA GLY A 142 16.00 25.03 20.43
C GLY A 142 17.49 24.77 20.19
N GLN A 143 17.84 24.35 18.97
CA GLN A 143 19.18 23.96 18.52
C GLN A 143 20.02 25.14 17.98
N SER A 144 19.42 26.31 17.80
CA SER A 144 20.09 27.47 17.22
C SER A 144 21.11 28.13 18.15
N VAL A 145 21.97 28.95 17.55
CA VAL A 145 22.97 29.82 18.22
C VAL A 145 22.36 31.11 18.83
N LEU A 146 21.04 31.13 19.05
CA LEU A 146 20.35 32.27 19.66
C LEU A 146 20.53 32.28 21.17
N SER A 147 20.80 33.48 21.71
CA SER A 147 20.79 33.71 23.16
C SER A 147 19.37 33.58 23.74
N GLU A 148 19.24 33.38 25.05
CA GLU A 148 17.92 33.25 25.71
C GLU A 148 16.97 34.45 25.47
N PRO A 149 17.43 35.71 25.49
CA PRO A 149 16.57 36.86 25.14
C PRO A 149 16.11 36.82 23.67
N GLU A 150 17.01 36.50 22.74
CA GLU A 150 16.69 36.41 21.31
C GLU A 150 15.73 35.25 21.02
N ARG A 151 15.89 34.13 21.73
CA ARG A 151 15.00 32.96 21.66
C ARG A 151 13.59 33.34 22.12
N ARG A 152 13.46 34.00 23.27
CA ARG A 152 12.17 34.47 23.79
C ARG A 152 11.50 35.45 22.83
N GLU A 153 12.26 36.37 22.25
CA GLU A 153 11.77 37.31 21.25
C GLU A 153 11.23 36.60 20.01
N LEU A 154 12.02 35.70 19.42
CA LEU A 154 11.64 34.97 18.21
C LEU A 154 10.41 34.08 18.45
N LEU A 155 10.32 33.41 19.61
CA LEU A 155 9.16 32.61 19.96
C LEU A 155 7.90 33.47 20.14
N ALA A 156 8.01 34.62 20.80
CA ALA A 156 6.90 35.57 20.96
C ALA A 156 6.44 36.20 19.65
N ALA A 157 7.33 36.34 18.68
CA ALA A 157 7.00 36.80 17.34
C ALA A 157 6.26 35.76 16.49
N THR A 158 6.33 34.47 16.88
CA THR A 158 5.99 33.35 15.99
C THR A 158 4.89 32.43 16.54
N LEU A 159 4.78 32.30 17.86
CA LEU A 159 3.85 31.37 18.52
C LEU A 159 2.92 32.11 19.48
N ARG A 160 1.65 31.66 19.55
CA ARG A 160 0.66 32.23 20.47
C ARG A 160 0.98 31.91 21.92
N VAL A 161 1.30 30.65 22.19
CA VAL A 161 1.72 30.17 23.50
C VAL A 161 3.24 29.99 23.49
N THR A 162 3.94 30.93 24.12
CA THR A 162 5.41 30.95 24.20
C THR A 162 5.96 30.23 25.42
N LYS A 163 5.08 29.86 26.37
CA LYS A 163 5.46 29.15 27.57
C LYS A 163 5.84 27.72 27.22
N LEU A 164 7.06 27.36 27.60
CA LEU A 164 7.64 26.04 27.42
C LEU A 164 7.61 25.31 28.78
N PRO A 165 7.28 24.00 28.85
CA PRO A 165 6.97 23.11 27.72
C PRO A 165 5.59 23.37 27.07
N SER A 166 5.51 23.34 25.73
CA SER A 166 4.27 23.46 24.95
C SER A 166 3.53 22.13 24.86
N SER A 167 2.23 22.13 25.16
CA SER A 167 1.34 20.98 24.94
C SER A 167 0.84 20.92 23.49
N LEU A 168 0.29 19.77 23.05
CA LEU A 168 -0.36 19.66 21.73
C LEU A 168 -1.47 20.72 21.57
N LYS A 169 -2.24 20.96 22.64
CA LYS A 169 -3.26 22.01 22.68
C LYS A 169 -2.66 23.39 22.40
N ALA A 170 -1.50 23.69 22.99
CA ALA A 170 -0.79 24.95 22.76
C ALA A 170 -0.26 25.08 21.32
N LEU A 171 0.16 23.99 20.68
CA LEU A 171 0.62 23.99 19.28
C LEU A 171 -0.53 24.15 18.26
N ARG A 172 -1.76 23.84 18.67
CA ARG A 172 -2.98 24.06 17.88
C ARG A 172 -3.52 25.49 18.00
N GLU A 173 -3.01 26.31 18.93
CA GLU A 173 -3.45 27.69 19.05
C GLU A 173 -2.86 28.57 17.94
N ASP A 174 -3.74 29.16 17.14
CA ASP A 174 -3.35 30.05 16.06
C ASP A 174 -2.98 31.45 16.57
N TYR A 175 -1.99 32.03 15.90
CA TYR A 175 -1.69 33.45 16.05
C TYR A 175 -2.85 34.28 15.47
N PRO A 176 -3.23 35.42 16.09
CA PRO A 176 -4.39 36.19 15.65
C PRO A 176 -4.27 36.62 14.19
N ALA A 177 -5.34 36.50 13.40
CA ALA A 177 -5.35 36.74 11.95
C ALA A 177 -4.82 38.13 11.52
N ASN A 178 -4.95 39.15 12.38
CA ASN A 178 -4.50 40.52 12.10
C ASN A 178 -3.14 40.86 12.74
N ALA A 179 -2.51 39.91 13.43
CA ALA A 179 -1.26 40.15 14.12
C ALA A 179 -0.12 40.35 13.11
N ARG A 180 0.78 41.29 13.44
CA ARG A 180 2.02 41.51 12.68
C ARG A 180 3.17 41.05 13.54
N GLY A 181 3.53 39.78 13.39
CA GLY A 181 4.62 39.15 14.14
C GLY A 181 6.01 39.70 13.81
N GLY A 182 6.15 40.55 12.79
CA GLY A 182 7.44 41.11 12.35
C GLY A 182 8.16 40.25 11.30
N TRP A 183 7.56 39.14 10.88
CA TRP A 183 8.03 38.30 9.79
C TRP A 183 7.76 38.95 8.43
N CYS A 184 8.70 38.76 7.50
CA CYS A 184 8.53 39.12 6.09
C CYS A 184 8.75 37.89 5.21
N ALA A 185 7.82 37.64 4.28
CA ALA A 185 8.00 36.66 3.23
C ALA A 185 8.81 37.27 2.08
N LEU A 186 9.75 36.49 1.54
CA LEU A 186 10.43 36.74 0.28
C LEU A 186 9.94 35.70 -0.73
N SER A 187 9.29 36.18 -1.79
CA SER A 187 8.80 35.33 -2.88
C SER A 187 9.67 35.53 -4.12
N GLY A 188 10.60 34.60 -4.39
CA GLY A 188 11.39 34.66 -5.61
C GLY A 188 10.51 34.59 -6.87
N HIS A 189 10.95 35.20 -7.97
CA HIS A 189 10.25 35.14 -9.27
C HIS A 189 10.52 33.85 -10.06
N ALA A 190 11.44 33.01 -9.58
CA ALA A 190 11.71 31.71 -10.19
C ALA A 190 10.59 30.71 -9.79
N PRO A 191 10.13 29.85 -10.73
CA PRO A 191 9.15 28.80 -10.43
C PRO A 191 9.54 27.88 -9.27
N ASP A 192 10.85 27.75 -8.99
CA ASP A 192 11.43 26.84 -7.99
C ASP A 192 11.86 27.54 -6.68
N ALA A 193 11.54 28.83 -6.51
CA ALA A 193 11.98 29.58 -5.35
C ALA A 193 11.29 29.08 -4.07
N LYS A 194 12.05 28.45 -3.17
CA LYS A 194 11.54 28.00 -1.88
C LYS A 194 11.05 29.18 -1.05
N PRO A 195 9.90 29.05 -0.35
CA PRO A 195 9.38 30.13 0.49
C PRO A 195 10.36 30.43 1.62
N LEU A 196 10.77 31.69 1.70
CA LEU A 196 11.73 32.19 2.68
C LEU A 196 11.05 33.22 3.57
N PHE A 197 11.12 33.00 4.88
CA PHE A 197 10.57 33.93 5.86
C PHE A 197 11.70 34.55 6.66
N LEU A 198 11.71 35.87 6.79
CA LEU A 198 12.76 36.62 7.47
C LEU A 198 12.23 37.29 8.72
N TYR A 199 13.04 37.28 9.77
CA TYR A 199 12.81 38.03 11.00
C TYR A 199 14.09 38.78 11.38
N THR A 200 13.96 40.03 11.81
CA THR A 200 15.10 40.82 12.32
C THR A 200 14.95 40.99 13.81
N LEU A 201 15.94 40.50 14.56
CA LEU A 201 15.98 40.60 16.02
C LEU A 201 16.31 42.03 16.46
N LYS A 202 15.90 42.41 17.66
CA LYS A 202 16.27 43.69 18.29
C LYS A 202 17.79 43.87 18.43
N THR A 203 18.54 42.76 18.47
CA THR A 203 20.01 42.76 18.51
C THR A 203 20.65 43.14 17.16
N GLY A 204 19.86 43.25 16.09
CA GLY A 204 20.33 43.53 14.72
C GLY A 204 20.73 42.28 13.93
N ARG A 205 20.77 41.11 14.57
CA ARG A 205 20.89 39.80 13.90
C ARG A 205 19.62 39.50 13.09
N ALA A 206 19.76 38.67 12.06
CA ALA A 206 18.63 38.26 11.23
C ALA A 206 18.44 36.74 11.27
N CYS A 207 17.19 36.30 11.26
CA CYS A 207 16.79 34.91 11.18
C CYS A 207 16.09 34.64 9.85
N ALA A 208 16.38 33.51 9.22
CA ALA A 208 15.66 33.00 8.08
C ALA A 208 15.03 31.65 8.42
N PHE A 209 13.71 31.55 8.23
CA PHE A 209 12.95 30.32 8.37
C PHE A 209 12.68 29.72 6.99
N LEU A 210 13.09 28.46 6.84
CA LEU A 210 12.94 27.66 5.62
C LEU A 210 12.15 26.38 5.96
N PRO A 211 10.82 26.38 5.77
CA PRO A 211 9.97 25.28 6.22
C PRO A 211 10.29 23.94 5.53
N ALA A 212 10.77 23.99 4.28
CA ALA A 212 11.08 22.84 3.44
C ALA A 212 12.59 22.63 3.23
N ALA A 213 13.43 23.02 4.19
CA ALA A 213 14.88 22.77 4.19
C ALA A 213 15.29 21.86 5.35
N GLN A 214 16.47 21.21 5.22
CA GLN A 214 17.10 20.50 6.32
C GLN A 214 17.44 21.46 7.46
N ASP A 215 18.07 22.60 7.13
CA ASP A 215 18.30 23.69 8.07
C ASP A 215 17.07 24.61 8.12
N VAL A 216 16.18 24.32 9.05
CA VAL A 216 14.88 24.98 9.19
C VAL A 216 15.01 26.44 9.62
N LEU A 217 16.03 26.76 10.42
CA LEU A 217 16.30 28.10 10.93
C LEU A 217 17.77 28.46 10.77
N LEU A 218 18.05 29.48 9.96
CA LEU A 218 19.39 30.05 9.79
C LEU A 218 19.48 31.37 10.55
N VAL A 219 20.60 31.62 11.22
CA VAL A 219 20.85 32.85 11.98
C VAL A 219 22.10 33.56 11.46
N PHE A 220 21.95 34.83 11.10
CA PHE A 220 22.98 35.66 10.51
C PHE A 220 23.43 36.74 11.50
N GLY A 221 24.72 37.10 11.43
CA GLY A 221 25.31 38.15 12.28
C GLY A 221 24.76 39.56 12.03
N GLY A 222 24.06 39.78 10.92
CA GLY A 222 23.43 41.05 10.59
C GLY A 222 22.92 41.09 9.15
N ARG A 223 22.39 42.25 8.75
CA ARG A 223 21.73 42.44 7.43
C ARG A 223 22.65 42.16 6.24
N GLN A 224 23.94 42.50 6.33
CA GLN A 224 24.90 42.30 5.23
C GLN A 224 25.18 40.81 4.98
N ALA A 225 25.33 40.02 6.04
CA ALA A 225 25.52 38.57 5.93
C ALA A 225 24.28 37.88 5.33
N LEU A 226 23.09 38.30 5.74
CA LEU A 226 21.83 37.81 5.16
C LEU A 226 21.74 38.18 3.66
N GLN A 227 22.05 39.42 3.28
CA GLN A 227 22.00 39.86 1.88
C GLN A 227 22.99 39.10 1.00
N ALA A 228 24.21 38.86 1.48
CA ALA A 228 25.20 38.04 0.78
C ALA A 228 24.70 36.59 0.59
N TRP A 229 24.06 36.02 1.60
CA TRP A 229 23.47 34.68 1.53
C TRP A 229 22.30 34.61 0.55
N ILE A 230 21.37 35.58 0.58
CA ILE A 230 20.23 35.68 -0.34
C ILE A 230 20.73 35.75 -1.79
N ALA A 231 21.72 36.60 -2.07
CA ALA A 231 22.31 36.75 -3.40
C ALA A 231 22.99 35.46 -3.89
N ALA A 232 23.66 34.73 -3.00
CA ALA A 232 24.30 33.45 -3.32
C ALA A 232 23.30 32.32 -3.64
N HIS A 233 22.05 32.43 -3.17
CA HIS A 233 20.99 31.42 -3.37
C HIS A 233 19.98 31.84 -4.44
N ALA A 234 20.37 32.73 -5.36
CA ALA A 234 19.59 33.13 -6.54
C ALA A 234 18.20 33.73 -6.26
N PHE A 235 17.96 34.25 -5.06
CA PHE A 235 16.81 35.14 -4.83
C PHE A 235 17.15 36.52 -5.44
N SER A 236 16.30 37.03 -6.34
CA SER A 236 16.57 38.30 -7.03
C SER A 236 16.61 39.48 -6.05
N ASN A 237 17.47 40.47 -6.29
CA ASN A 237 17.48 41.70 -5.46
C ASN A 237 16.19 42.54 -5.59
N ASP A 238 15.35 42.24 -6.59
CA ASP A 238 14.05 42.85 -6.86
C ASP A 238 12.89 42.13 -6.13
N THR A 239 13.22 41.21 -5.21
CA THR A 239 12.21 40.43 -4.48
C THR A 239 11.41 41.33 -3.53
N GLN A 240 10.10 41.45 -3.78
CA GLN A 240 9.19 42.22 -2.95
C GLN A 240 9.09 41.57 -1.55
N ARG A 241 9.49 42.30 -0.50
CA ARG A 241 9.29 41.86 0.89
C ARG A 241 7.85 42.13 1.28
N GLN A 242 7.08 41.08 1.52
CA GLN A 242 5.71 41.20 1.99
C GLN A 242 5.65 40.89 3.48
N ALA A 243 5.11 41.80 4.28
CA ALA A 243 4.89 41.53 5.70
C ALA A 243 3.90 40.37 5.86
N VAL A 244 4.25 39.40 6.70
CA VAL A 244 3.33 38.32 7.05
C VAL A 244 2.29 38.90 8.03
N VAL A 245 1.02 38.78 7.63
CA VAL A 245 -0.14 39.16 8.46
C VAL A 245 -0.81 37.86 8.91
N GLY A 246 -1.04 37.72 10.21
CA GLY A 246 -1.60 36.51 10.80
C GLY A 246 -0.54 35.50 11.23
N ASP A 247 -0.94 34.22 11.26
CA ASP A 247 -0.08 33.12 11.68
C ASP A 247 0.89 32.70 10.57
N LEU A 248 2.19 32.65 10.92
CA LEU A 248 3.26 32.27 10.00
C LEU A 248 3.05 30.86 9.42
N PHE A 249 2.64 29.90 10.24
CA PHE A 249 2.50 28.50 9.85
C PHE A 249 1.27 28.26 8.99
N ILE A 250 0.19 28.98 9.25
CA ILE A 250 -0.96 29.02 8.33
C ILE A 250 -0.51 29.56 6.98
N ARG A 251 0.23 30.68 6.94
CA ARG A 251 0.74 31.24 5.67
C ARG A 251 1.65 30.26 4.93
N VAL A 252 2.52 29.56 5.65
CA VAL A 252 3.40 28.51 5.09
C VAL A 252 2.58 27.37 4.50
N ARG A 253 1.57 26.88 5.24
CA ARG A 253 0.65 25.84 4.78
C ARG A 253 -0.05 26.28 3.50
N GLU A 254 -0.63 27.48 3.47
CA GLU A 254 -1.35 27.96 2.29
C GLU A 254 -0.44 28.02 1.07
N MET A 255 0.76 28.58 1.22
CA MET A 255 1.74 28.62 0.12
C MET A 255 2.15 27.22 -0.35
N PHE A 256 2.37 26.28 0.57
CA PHE A 256 2.73 24.91 0.24
C PHE A 256 1.59 24.18 -0.49
N MET A 257 0.36 24.30 -0.01
CA MET A 257 -0.80 23.65 -0.60
C MET A 257 -1.17 24.24 -1.96
N ASP A 258 -1.06 25.56 -2.13
CA ASP A 258 -1.27 26.21 -3.42
C ASP A 258 -0.20 25.78 -4.45
N ALA A 259 1.06 25.67 -4.02
CA ALA A 259 2.13 25.14 -4.86
C ALA A 259 1.88 23.69 -5.28
N LEU A 260 1.49 22.81 -4.35
CA LEU A 260 1.16 21.42 -4.65
C LEU A 260 0.00 21.28 -5.64
N VAL A 261 -1.09 22.04 -5.45
CA VAL A 261 -2.25 22.02 -6.35
C VAL A 261 -1.87 22.55 -7.74
N HIS A 262 -1.12 23.65 -7.80
CA HIS A 262 -0.67 24.22 -9.07
C HIS A 262 0.26 23.28 -9.82
N GLU A 263 1.24 22.68 -9.13
CA GLU A 263 2.19 21.73 -9.72
C GLU A 263 1.49 20.45 -10.20
N ALA A 264 0.56 19.91 -9.40
CA ALA A 264 -0.23 18.76 -9.78
C ALA A 264 -1.09 19.04 -11.01
N HIS A 265 -1.79 20.18 -11.04
CA HIS A 265 -2.61 20.57 -12.18
C HIS A 265 -1.76 20.71 -13.45
N GLN A 266 -0.61 21.39 -13.38
CA GLN A 266 0.29 21.54 -14.53
C GLN A 266 0.75 20.18 -15.06
N ARG A 267 1.16 19.24 -14.21
CA ARG A 267 1.65 17.92 -14.68
C ARG A 267 0.56 17.01 -15.22
N LEU A 268 -0.64 17.07 -14.66
CA LEU A 268 -1.73 16.19 -15.05
C LEU A 268 -2.50 16.71 -16.28
N THR A 269 -2.36 18.00 -16.61
CA THR A 269 -3.00 18.64 -17.78
C THR A 269 -2.03 18.95 -18.91
N THR A 270 -0.74 19.21 -18.62
CA THR A 270 0.29 19.45 -19.63
C THR A 270 1.24 18.26 -19.68
N ASN A 271 1.51 17.72 -20.89
CA ASN A 271 2.39 16.56 -21.14
C ASN A 271 3.87 16.86 -20.81
N ALA A 272 4.18 17.14 -19.55
CA ALA A 272 5.50 17.58 -19.11
C ALA A 272 6.46 16.39 -18.97
N GLN A 273 7.06 15.97 -20.08
CA GLN A 273 8.33 15.21 -20.07
C GLN A 273 9.50 15.99 -19.44
N LEU A 274 9.28 17.27 -19.09
CA LEU A 274 10.26 18.13 -18.48
C LEU A 274 10.01 18.20 -16.97
N ARG A 275 11.01 17.75 -16.20
CA ARG A 275 11.31 18.05 -14.78
C ARG A 275 10.84 17.01 -13.74
N LYS A 276 11.38 15.78 -13.84
CA LYS A 276 11.44 14.78 -12.72
C LYS A 276 11.99 15.36 -11.41
N ALA A 277 12.87 16.37 -11.48
CA ALA A 277 13.52 16.96 -10.31
C ALA A 277 12.56 17.78 -9.41
N GLU A 278 11.49 18.35 -9.97
CA GLU A 278 10.56 19.23 -9.23
C GLU A 278 9.54 18.42 -8.42
N TRP A 279 9.05 17.29 -8.93
CA TRP A 279 8.16 16.39 -8.18
C TRP A 279 8.87 15.83 -6.95
N LEU A 280 10.13 15.44 -7.15
CA LEU A 280 11.02 15.04 -6.08
C LEU A 280 11.29 16.18 -5.11
N ALA A 281 11.20 17.45 -5.51
CA ALA A 281 11.31 18.60 -4.62
C ALA A 281 10.06 18.82 -3.77
N GLY A 282 8.84 18.64 -4.32
CA GLY A 282 7.57 18.68 -3.57
C GLY A 282 7.44 17.50 -2.59
N LEU A 283 7.79 16.28 -3.05
CA LEU A 283 7.93 15.10 -2.19
C LEU A 283 9.13 15.22 -1.23
N GLN A 284 10.21 15.92 -1.60
CA GLN A 284 11.30 16.26 -0.67
C GLN A 284 10.84 17.27 0.37
N ALA A 285 9.97 18.22 0.07
CA ALA A 285 9.46 19.13 1.09
C ALA A 285 8.62 18.38 2.12
N ALA A 286 7.77 17.46 1.67
CA ALA A 286 7.00 16.56 2.55
C ALA A 286 7.88 15.55 3.29
N SER A 287 8.86 14.95 2.63
CA SER A 287 9.80 14.01 3.27
C SER A 287 10.88 14.71 4.09
N MET A 288 11.20 15.99 3.87
CA MET A 288 12.14 16.76 4.69
C MET A 288 11.58 17.04 6.07
N LEU A 289 10.24 17.01 6.25
CA LEU A 289 9.61 16.92 7.58
C LEU A 289 10.04 15.64 8.32
N ILE A 290 10.41 14.58 7.59
CA ILE A 290 10.77 13.22 8.06
C ILE A 290 12.30 12.93 7.96
N ALA A 291 13.03 13.60 7.06
CA ALA A 291 14.36 13.19 6.58
C ALA A 291 15.58 13.42 7.51
N PRO A 292 15.61 14.34 8.49
CA PRO A 292 16.79 14.47 9.36
C PRO A 292 16.95 13.33 10.39
N MET A 293 16.16 12.25 10.29
CA MET A 293 16.14 11.10 11.19
C MET A 293 17.27 10.06 10.96
N ALA A 294 18.27 10.36 10.13
CA ALA A 294 19.33 9.41 9.75
C ALA A 294 20.36 9.02 10.83
N PRO A 295 20.71 9.84 11.86
CA PRO A 295 21.78 9.43 12.79
C PRO A 295 21.34 8.49 13.91
N VAL A 296 20.04 8.33 14.14
CA VAL A 296 19.49 7.47 15.21
C VAL A 296 18.62 6.43 14.52
N GLY A 297 19.20 5.27 14.24
CA GLY A 297 18.59 4.24 13.42
C GLY A 297 17.15 3.90 13.82
N TRP A 298 16.42 3.42 12.82
CA TRP A 298 15.06 2.88 12.89
C TRP A 298 14.74 1.93 14.09
N PRO A 299 15.68 1.24 14.78
CA PRO A 299 15.33 0.38 15.90
C PRO A 299 14.90 1.12 17.19
N VAL A 300 15.32 2.37 17.41
CA VAL A 300 14.92 3.13 18.63
C VAL A 300 13.47 3.61 18.53
N ILE A 301 12.98 3.83 17.30
CA ILE A 301 11.61 4.27 16.99
C ILE A 301 10.58 3.16 17.27
N LEU A 302 10.98 1.88 17.13
CA LEU A 302 10.11 0.73 17.41
C LEU A 302 9.82 0.53 18.90
N THR A 303 10.69 1.03 19.80
CA THR A 303 10.49 0.90 21.25
C THR A 303 9.57 1.98 21.86
N SER A 304 9.16 3.00 21.10
CA SER A 304 8.34 4.12 21.60
C SER A 304 6.85 4.05 21.25
N LEU A 305 6.40 3.01 20.54
CA LEU A 305 4.97 2.76 20.27
C LEU A 305 4.26 2.31 21.56
N GLY A 306 3.76 3.28 22.33
CA GLY A 306 2.96 3.04 23.54
C GLY A 306 3.06 4.09 24.66
N LEU A 307 3.77 5.21 24.49
CA LEU A 307 4.03 6.20 25.57
C LEU A 307 3.63 7.65 25.24
N GLY A 308 2.69 7.87 24.32
CA GLY A 308 2.42 9.17 23.71
C GLY A 308 2.01 10.33 24.65
N THR A 309 1.49 10.08 25.86
CA THR A 309 1.00 11.19 26.71
C THR A 309 1.90 11.52 27.91
N ALA A 310 2.67 10.56 28.43
CA ALA A 310 3.53 10.78 29.61
C ALA A 310 4.94 11.31 29.26
N SER A 311 5.37 11.10 28.02
CA SER A 311 6.74 11.35 27.53
C SER A 311 7.00 12.80 27.07
N LEU A 312 6.03 13.42 26.39
CA LEU A 312 6.17 14.76 25.78
C LEU A 312 6.60 15.84 26.79
N ALA A 313 6.01 15.83 27.99
CA ALA A 313 6.34 16.80 29.04
C ALA A 313 7.77 16.63 29.57
N LEU A 314 8.26 15.40 29.68
CA LEU A 314 9.61 15.05 30.16
C LEU A 314 10.67 15.29 29.08
N HIS A 315 10.36 15.00 27.81
CA HIS A 315 11.24 15.29 26.69
C HIS A 315 11.35 16.78 26.42
N LEU A 316 10.25 17.55 26.51
CA LEU A 316 10.38 19.00 26.45
C LEU A 316 11.19 19.55 27.63
N ASP A 317 10.96 19.10 28.87
CA ASP A 317 11.72 19.58 30.02
C ASP A 317 13.24 19.32 29.88
N ARG A 318 13.63 18.11 29.42
CA ARG A 318 15.04 17.79 29.12
C ARG A 318 15.60 18.56 27.93
N ALA A 319 14.78 18.85 26.92
CA ALA A 319 15.19 19.61 25.74
C ALA A 319 15.42 21.10 26.05
N LEU A 320 14.67 21.62 27.03
CA LEU A 320 14.74 23.01 27.48
C LEU A 320 15.77 23.24 28.57
N ASN A 321 15.82 22.39 29.59
CA ASN A 321 16.61 22.60 30.81
C ASN A 321 17.82 21.65 30.95
N GLY A 322 17.97 20.67 30.04
CA GLY A 322 19.06 19.69 30.07
C GLY A 322 20.43 20.27 29.73
N LYS A 323 21.50 19.57 30.15
CA LYS A 323 22.89 19.90 29.77
C LYS A 323 23.04 19.88 28.25
N ALA A 324 23.93 20.70 27.68
CA ALA A 324 24.04 20.93 26.22
C ALA A 324 24.09 19.63 25.37
N ALA A 325 24.78 18.58 25.84
CA ALA A 325 24.89 17.29 25.14
C ALA A 325 23.58 16.46 25.11
N TRP A 326 22.61 16.77 25.97
CA TRP A 326 21.34 16.03 26.12
C TRP A 326 20.16 16.74 25.44
N ARG A 327 20.32 18.03 25.10
CA ARG A 327 19.25 18.86 24.50
C ARG A 327 18.92 18.44 23.06
N THR A 328 19.93 18.09 22.26
CA THR A 328 19.75 17.67 20.86
C THR A 328 18.93 16.39 20.74
N ALA A 329 19.24 15.36 21.54
CA ALA A 329 18.48 14.10 21.57
C ALA A 329 17.04 14.27 22.12
N ALA A 330 16.86 15.11 23.15
CA ALA A 330 15.55 15.36 23.74
C ALA A 330 14.60 16.15 22.82
N TRP A 331 15.10 17.11 22.03
CA TRP A 331 14.28 17.84 21.04
C TRP A 331 13.77 16.93 19.91
N TRP A 332 14.56 15.94 19.50
CA TRP A 332 14.11 14.94 18.53
C TRP A 332 12.99 14.06 19.10
N ALA A 333 13.10 13.67 20.37
CA ALA A 333 12.07 12.91 21.05
C ALA A 333 10.74 13.70 21.16
N VAL A 334 10.78 15.03 21.28
CA VAL A 334 9.57 15.89 21.24
C VAL A 334 8.88 15.89 19.87
N VAL A 335 9.64 16.01 18.78
CA VAL A 335 9.07 15.99 17.42
C VAL A 335 8.47 14.62 17.11
N VAL A 336 9.17 13.56 17.52
CA VAL A 336 8.70 12.17 17.41
C VAL A 336 7.45 11.95 18.26
N ASP A 337 7.41 12.44 19.50
CA ASP A 337 6.23 12.35 20.38
C ASP A 337 5.05 13.13 19.80
N VAL A 338 5.24 14.34 19.24
CA VAL A 338 4.14 15.09 18.60
C VAL A 338 3.65 14.39 17.33
N LEU A 339 4.54 13.80 16.53
CA LEU A 339 4.17 13.03 15.35
C LEU A 339 3.41 11.76 15.73
N PHE A 340 3.87 11.03 16.75
CA PHE A 340 3.14 9.90 17.31
C PHE A 340 1.80 10.33 17.91
N ILE A 341 1.71 11.45 18.62
CA ILE A 341 0.45 11.96 19.17
C ILE A 341 -0.52 12.39 18.06
N LEU A 342 -0.04 12.95 16.94
CA LEU A 342 -0.90 13.32 15.81
C LEU A 342 -1.35 12.10 15.01
N LEU A 343 -0.48 11.10 14.87
CA LEU A 343 -0.80 9.80 14.27
C LEU A 343 -1.78 9.02 15.17
N ASP A 344 -1.50 8.97 16.47
CA ASP A 344 -2.34 8.41 17.53
C ASP A 344 -3.64 9.20 17.67
N ALA A 345 -3.68 10.52 17.51
CA ALA A 345 -4.91 11.32 17.57
C ALA A 345 -5.80 11.10 16.32
N ALA A 346 -5.17 10.92 15.16
CA ALA A 346 -5.85 10.48 13.94
C ALA A 346 -6.35 9.03 14.04
N MET A 347 -5.60 8.18 14.76
CA MET A 347 -6.03 6.83 15.15
C MET A 347 -7.03 6.84 16.32
N LEU A 348 -7.00 7.83 17.23
CA LEU A 348 -7.83 7.94 18.45
C LEU A 348 -9.21 8.51 18.15
N ARG A 349 -9.33 9.41 17.16
CA ARG A 349 -10.64 9.69 16.54
C ARG A 349 -11.22 8.47 15.83
N ALA A 350 -10.39 7.50 15.44
CA ALA A 350 -10.82 6.19 14.97
C ALA A 350 -10.91 5.14 16.11
N SER A 351 -10.44 5.43 17.33
CA SER A 351 -10.35 4.49 18.46
C SER A 351 -11.13 4.91 19.70
N GLU A 352 -11.94 5.98 19.67
CA GLU A 352 -12.98 6.23 20.69
C GLU A 352 -14.09 5.14 20.67
N LEU A 353 -14.03 4.17 19.75
CA LEU A 353 -14.84 2.95 19.71
C LEU A 353 -14.08 1.66 20.05
N PHE A 354 -12.75 1.68 20.20
CA PHE A 354 -11.95 0.46 20.39
C PHE A 354 -10.97 0.60 21.54
N THR A 355 -11.46 0.25 22.73
CA THR A 355 -10.65 -0.24 23.84
C THR A 355 -9.80 -1.42 23.38
N ASP A 356 -8.51 -1.37 23.75
CA ASP A 356 -7.53 -2.46 23.72
C ASP A 356 -7.16 -3.06 22.35
N ALA A 357 -6.11 -2.49 21.73
CA ALA A 357 -4.87 -3.23 21.39
C ALA A 357 -4.00 -2.41 20.43
N ARG A 358 -2.69 -2.48 20.66
CA ARG A 358 -1.63 -1.70 20.01
C ARG A 358 -1.36 -2.21 18.60
N LEU A 359 -1.33 -1.32 17.61
CA LEU A 359 -0.83 -1.59 16.25
C LEU A 359 0.67 -1.19 16.14
N PRO A 360 1.58 -2.12 15.77
CA PRO A 360 2.95 -1.82 15.36
C PRO A 360 3.02 -1.51 13.84
N PRO A 361 4.17 -1.03 13.30
CA PRO A 361 4.24 -0.41 11.98
C PRO A 361 4.41 -1.43 10.83
N ARG A 362 4.27 -0.94 9.59
CA ARG A 362 4.63 -1.65 8.35
C ARG A 362 6.10 -2.05 8.37
N VAL A 363 6.33 -3.36 8.44
CA VAL A 363 7.61 -4.02 8.23
C VAL A 363 7.56 -4.57 6.80
N GLU A 364 8.49 -4.15 5.93
CA GLU A 364 8.92 -5.02 4.83
C GLU A 364 9.27 -6.34 5.50
N GLY A 365 8.47 -7.39 5.28
CA GLY A 365 8.56 -8.64 6.01
C GLY A 365 9.99 -9.14 6.03
N GLN A 366 10.73 -8.83 7.11
CA GLN A 366 11.94 -9.53 7.43
C GLN A 366 11.47 -10.94 7.68
N ALA A 367 11.76 -11.84 6.73
CA ALA A 367 11.55 -13.26 6.87
C ALA A 367 12.11 -13.65 8.25
N GLN A 368 11.21 -13.95 9.19
CA GLN A 368 11.59 -14.41 10.52
C GLN A 368 12.38 -15.70 10.35
N THR A 369 13.70 -15.56 10.33
CA THR A 369 14.67 -16.61 10.08
C THR A 369 15.13 -17.17 11.42
N VAL A 370 14.19 -17.76 12.15
CA VAL A 370 14.49 -18.81 13.14
C VAL A 370 13.34 -19.81 13.08
N VAL A 371 13.50 -20.86 12.27
CA VAL A 371 12.51 -21.94 12.12
C VAL A 371 12.53 -22.80 13.38
N ALA A 372 11.72 -22.42 14.37
CA ALA A 372 11.37 -23.35 15.44
C ALA A 372 10.54 -24.50 14.85
N LYS A 373 10.86 -25.72 15.26
CA LYS A 373 10.06 -26.91 14.93
C LYS A 373 8.63 -26.70 15.45
N VAL A 374 7.64 -26.92 14.59
CA VAL A 374 6.23 -26.83 14.97
C VAL A 374 5.91 -27.98 15.93
N ASP A 375 5.39 -27.66 17.12
CA ASP A 375 4.90 -28.65 18.07
C ASP A 375 3.44 -29.00 17.77
N TRP A 376 3.23 -29.98 16.89
CA TRP A 376 1.90 -30.40 16.46
C TRP A 376 1.02 -30.96 17.58
N ALA A 377 1.61 -31.48 18.67
CA ALA A 377 0.82 -31.98 19.80
C ALA A 377 0.01 -30.87 20.46
N ARG A 378 0.55 -29.65 20.48
CA ARG A 378 -0.12 -28.46 20.99
C ARG A 378 -1.31 -28.04 20.13
N TYR A 379 -1.17 -28.07 18.81
CA TYR A 379 -2.19 -27.56 17.87
C TYR A 379 -3.26 -28.58 17.51
N MET A 380 -3.00 -29.87 17.72
CA MET A 380 -3.95 -30.96 17.43
C MET A 380 -4.72 -31.39 18.69
N ALA A 381 -5.10 -30.41 19.52
CA ALA A 381 -5.88 -30.60 20.73
C ALA A 381 -6.93 -29.47 20.87
N PRO A 382 -8.05 -29.70 21.56
CA PRO A 382 -9.01 -28.63 21.88
C PRO A 382 -8.32 -27.55 22.71
N ALA A 383 -8.29 -26.32 22.20
CA ALA A 383 -7.59 -25.18 22.80
C ALA A 383 -8.28 -23.87 22.38
N ALA A 384 -9.53 -23.69 22.81
CA ALA A 384 -10.38 -22.58 22.35
C ALA A 384 -9.81 -21.20 22.73
N ASP A 385 -9.29 -21.06 23.95
CA ASP A 385 -8.72 -19.79 24.42
C ASP A 385 -7.43 -19.45 23.65
N GLU A 386 -6.56 -20.43 23.41
CA GLU A 386 -5.34 -20.24 22.62
C GLU A 386 -5.62 -20.00 21.14
N LEU A 387 -6.66 -20.65 20.59
CA LEU A 387 -7.14 -20.41 19.24
C LEU A 387 -7.57 -18.95 19.09
N LEU A 388 -8.46 -18.46 19.97
CA LEU A 388 -8.95 -17.08 19.93
C LEU A 388 -7.80 -16.09 20.11
N ALA A 389 -6.93 -16.29 21.12
CA ALA A 389 -5.80 -15.40 21.35
C ALA A 389 -4.82 -15.33 20.16
N MET A 390 -4.62 -16.43 19.43
CA MET A 390 -3.78 -16.45 18.24
C MET A 390 -4.49 -15.81 17.03
N SER A 391 -5.80 -16.00 16.89
CA SER A 391 -6.60 -15.31 15.87
C SER A 391 -6.59 -13.79 16.10
N ASP A 392 -6.76 -13.31 17.33
CA ASP A 392 -6.69 -11.87 17.66
C ASP A 392 -5.33 -11.26 17.26
N GLN A 393 -4.23 -11.95 17.57
CA GLN A 393 -2.88 -11.50 17.19
C GLN A 393 -2.69 -11.46 15.67
N ALA A 394 -3.15 -12.50 14.97
CA ALA A 394 -3.06 -12.57 13.52
C ALA A 394 -3.94 -11.49 12.85
N LEU A 395 -5.18 -11.31 13.31
CA LEU A 395 -6.10 -10.28 12.80
C LEU A 395 -5.56 -8.87 13.03
N ALA A 396 -5.01 -8.57 14.21
CA ALA A 396 -4.36 -7.28 14.48
C ALA A 396 -3.20 -7.02 13.50
N ARG A 397 -2.39 -8.05 13.22
CA ARG A 397 -1.29 -7.96 12.25
C ARG A 397 -1.80 -7.78 10.82
N GLN A 398 -2.83 -8.52 10.40
CA GLN A 398 -3.46 -8.37 9.09
C GLN A 398 -4.05 -6.96 8.92
N ALA A 399 -4.76 -6.45 9.92
CA ALA A 399 -5.30 -5.08 9.93
C ALA A 399 -4.19 -4.03 9.78
N ALA A 400 -3.04 -4.23 10.44
CA ALA A 400 -1.87 -3.36 10.27
C ALA A 400 -1.33 -3.35 8.82
N LEU A 401 -1.26 -4.52 8.19
CA LEU A 401 -0.82 -4.65 6.79
C LEU A 401 -1.77 -3.93 5.82
N LEU A 402 -3.08 -4.01 6.09
CA LEU A 402 -4.15 -3.39 5.33
C LEU A 402 -4.29 -1.87 5.58
N GLY A 403 -3.33 -1.25 6.28
CA GLY A 403 -3.32 0.19 6.55
C GLY A 403 -3.25 1.10 5.31
N ALA A 404 -3.15 0.56 4.08
CA ALA A 404 -3.29 1.34 2.82
C ALA A 404 -4.64 1.18 2.12
N VAL A 405 -5.53 0.29 2.60
CA VAL A 405 -6.90 0.20 2.08
C VAL A 405 -7.56 1.59 2.18
N PRO A 406 -8.26 2.09 1.16
CA PRO A 406 -8.78 3.45 1.17
C PRO A 406 -9.82 3.63 2.28
N TRP A 407 -9.80 4.80 2.93
CA TRP A 407 -10.86 5.19 3.85
C TRP A 407 -12.06 5.67 3.04
N ALA A 408 -13.23 5.06 3.26
CA ALA A 408 -14.47 5.46 2.61
C ALA A 408 -14.96 6.79 3.18
N ASP A 409 -15.31 7.70 2.28
CA ASP A 409 -15.97 8.95 2.66
C ASP A 409 -17.47 8.68 2.82
N LEU A 410 -18.00 8.86 4.02
CA LEU A 410 -19.41 8.65 4.35
C LEU A 410 -20.33 9.55 3.51
N ASP A 411 -19.82 10.68 3.03
CA ASP A 411 -20.55 11.61 2.17
C ASP A 411 -20.55 11.17 0.70
N SER A 412 -19.73 10.18 0.32
CA SER A 412 -19.58 9.67 -1.05
C SER A 412 -20.23 8.29 -1.21
N VAL A 413 -21.53 8.20 -0.94
CA VAL A 413 -22.32 6.97 -1.09
C VAL A 413 -23.20 7.03 -2.34
N GLY A 414 -23.08 6.02 -3.20
CA GLY A 414 -23.90 5.91 -4.40
C GLY A 414 -25.36 5.56 -4.09
N ALA A 415 -26.24 5.68 -5.09
CA ALA A 415 -27.67 5.39 -4.93
C ALA A 415 -27.97 3.95 -4.43
N GLY A 416 -27.05 3.01 -4.69
CA GLY A 416 -27.12 1.62 -4.21
C GLY A 416 -26.51 1.37 -2.83
N GLY A 417 -26.11 2.41 -2.08
CA GLY A 417 -25.50 2.29 -0.75
C GLY A 417 -24.01 1.91 -0.75
N ALA A 418 -23.38 1.77 -1.91
CA ALA A 418 -21.94 1.50 -1.99
C ALA A 418 -21.12 2.79 -1.86
N TYR A 419 -20.03 2.75 -1.10
CA TYR A 419 -19.07 3.84 -1.07
C TYR A 419 -18.38 3.98 -2.43
N LEU A 420 -18.28 5.22 -2.90
CA LEU A 420 -17.69 5.56 -4.17
C LEU A 420 -16.30 6.16 -3.97
N ASP A 421 -15.41 5.86 -4.89
CA ASP A 421 -14.09 6.43 -4.95
C ASP A 421 -14.08 7.82 -5.62
N ALA A 422 -12.88 8.39 -5.78
CA ALA A 422 -12.70 9.69 -6.42
C ALA A 422 -13.18 9.74 -7.88
N PHE A 423 -13.40 8.59 -8.53
CA PHE A 423 -13.86 8.48 -9.91
C PHE A 423 -15.36 8.13 -9.99
N SER A 424 -16.07 8.14 -8.86
CA SER A 424 -17.49 7.75 -8.75
C SER A 424 -17.73 6.27 -9.06
N GLU A 425 -16.71 5.43 -8.89
CA GLU A 425 -16.77 3.98 -9.00
C GLU A 425 -16.88 3.36 -7.60
N PRO A 426 -17.64 2.26 -7.41
CA PRO A 426 -17.72 1.60 -6.11
C PRO A 426 -16.36 1.09 -5.62
N TYR A 427 -16.04 1.34 -4.35
CA TYR A 427 -14.88 0.73 -3.73
C TYR A 427 -15.05 -0.80 -3.67
N PRO A 428 -14.12 -1.58 -4.24
CA PRO A 428 -14.14 -3.03 -4.09
C PRO A 428 -13.67 -3.46 -2.68
N VAL A 429 -12.82 -2.64 -2.07
CA VAL A 429 -12.34 -2.76 -0.69
C VAL A 429 -12.23 -1.35 -0.09
N TYR A 430 -12.64 -1.20 1.15
CA TYR A 430 -12.55 0.08 1.88
C TYR A 430 -12.42 -0.18 3.38
N ARG A 431 -12.17 0.90 4.13
CA ARG A 431 -12.36 0.94 5.57
C ARG A 431 -13.24 2.12 5.97
N ASP A 432 -14.05 1.94 6.98
CA ASP A 432 -14.88 2.97 7.60
C ASP A 432 -14.85 2.82 9.12
N GLU A 433 -15.77 3.49 9.81
CA GLU A 433 -15.91 3.42 11.27
C GLU A 433 -16.24 2.01 11.82
N HIS A 434 -16.77 1.11 10.98
CA HIS A 434 -17.12 -0.25 11.34
C HIS A 434 -16.00 -1.27 11.03
N GLY A 435 -14.87 -0.82 10.47
CA GLY A 435 -13.72 -1.66 10.14
C GLY A 435 -13.52 -1.80 8.63
N PHE A 436 -13.22 -3.02 8.17
CA PHE A 436 -12.93 -3.29 6.77
C PHE A 436 -14.17 -3.77 6.02
N GLY A 437 -14.40 -3.24 4.83
CA GLY A 437 -15.56 -3.55 4.00
C GLY A 437 -15.19 -4.03 2.60
N SER A 438 -15.81 -5.12 2.17
CA SER A 438 -15.77 -5.62 0.79
C SER A 438 -16.89 -6.64 0.57
N ALA A 439 -17.77 -6.39 -0.40
CA ALA A 439 -18.89 -7.30 -0.68
C ALA A 439 -18.40 -8.69 -1.12
N ALA A 440 -17.43 -8.75 -2.04
CA ALA A 440 -16.92 -10.01 -2.58
C ALA A 440 -16.14 -10.83 -1.53
N ILE A 441 -15.30 -10.18 -0.71
CA ILE A 441 -14.54 -10.89 0.33
C ILE A 441 -15.47 -11.35 1.47
N ALA A 442 -16.45 -10.54 1.87
CA ALA A 442 -17.43 -10.92 2.88
C ALA A 442 -18.32 -12.09 2.43
N GLU A 443 -18.70 -12.13 1.15
CA GLU A 443 -19.46 -13.25 0.59
C GLU A 443 -18.58 -14.51 0.47
N TYR A 444 -17.32 -14.38 0.05
CA TYR A 444 -16.39 -15.52 -0.02
C TYR A 444 -16.14 -16.14 1.36
N THR A 445 -15.88 -15.33 2.38
CA THR A 445 -15.61 -15.81 3.75
C THR A 445 -16.81 -16.53 4.36
N SER A 446 -18.04 -16.15 4.00
CA SER A 446 -19.26 -16.79 4.48
C SER A 446 -19.73 -17.98 3.64
N SER A 447 -19.46 -17.97 2.34
CA SER A 447 -19.95 -18.97 1.37
C SER A 447 -18.91 -19.25 0.27
N PRO A 448 -17.75 -19.85 0.61
CA PRO A 448 -16.65 -20.05 -0.34
C PRO A 448 -17.02 -20.96 -1.52
N GLU A 449 -17.99 -21.86 -1.35
CA GLU A 449 -18.52 -22.73 -2.40
C GLU A 449 -19.16 -21.97 -3.57
N ARG A 450 -19.75 -20.78 -3.31
CA ARG A 450 -20.36 -19.93 -4.36
C ARG A 450 -19.34 -19.39 -5.36
N TYR A 451 -18.06 -19.39 -4.97
CA TYR A 451 -16.90 -19.05 -5.78
C TYR A 451 -16.23 -20.31 -6.31
N ASN A 452 -15.87 -21.23 -5.41
CA ASN A 452 -15.01 -22.37 -5.74
C ASN A 452 -15.70 -23.47 -6.55
N ASN A 453 -17.03 -23.60 -6.54
CA ASN A 453 -17.71 -24.66 -7.30
C ASN A 453 -17.47 -24.55 -8.81
N LEU A 454 -17.36 -23.34 -9.36
CA LEU A 454 -17.00 -23.13 -10.78
C LEU A 454 -15.64 -23.73 -11.11
N TRP A 455 -14.63 -23.37 -10.31
CA TRP A 455 -13.25 -23.85 -10.45
C TRP A 455 -13.12 -25.37 -10.26
N GLN A 456 -13.97 -25.93 -9.41
CA GLN A 456 -13.95 -27.34 -9.04
C GLN A 456 -14.85 -28.21 -9.94
N GLY A 457 -15.67 -27.62 -10.80
CA GLY A 457 -16.63 -28.36 -11.65
C GLY A 457 -17.79 -28.95 -10.86
N LEU A 458 -18.15 -28.33 -9.75
CA LEU A 458 -19.26 -28.73 -8.88
C LEU A 458 -20.55 -27.98 -9.27
N PRO A 459 -21.74 -28.44 -8.80
CA PRO A 459 -23.00 -27.76 -9.05
C PRO A 459 -22.95 -26.27 -8.64
N LEU A 460 -23.42 -25.41 -9.53
CA LEU A 460 -23.41 -23.96 -9.34
C LEU A 460 -24.69 -23.47 -8.67
N GLU A 461 -24.56 -22.44 -7.84
CA GLU A 461 -25.69 -21.61 -7.42
C GLU A 461 -25.85 -20.45 -8.42
N GLY A 462 -26.95 -20.49 -9.18
CA GLY A 462 -27.22 -19.56 -10.27
C GLY A 462 -26.58 -19.97 -11.59
N SER A 463 -26.40 -18.98 -12.47
CA SER A 463 -25.83 -19.18 -13.80
C SER A 463 -24.30 -19.25 -13.76
N ARG A 464 -23.71 -19.84 -14.81
CA ARG A 464 -22.25 -19.83 -15.01
C ARG A 464 -21.71 -18.41 -15.17
N ALA A 465 -22.39 -17.54 -15.90
CA ALA A 465 -21.99 -16.15 -16.10
C ALA A 465 -21.89 -15.39 -14.77
N GLU A 466 -22.86 -15.55 -13.86
CA GLU A 466 -22.79 -14.95 -12.52
C GLU A 466 -21.62 -15.50 -11.70
N SER A 467 -21.30 -16.79 -11.83
CA SER A 467 -20.15 -17.41 -11.15
C SER A 467 -18.80 -16.91 -11.68
N ILE A 468 -18.72 -16.66 -13.00
CA ILE A 468 -17.56 -16.05 -13.65
C ILE A 468 -17.40 -14.61 -13.16
N GLN A 469 -18.49 -13.83 -13.14
CA GLN A 469 -18.48 -12.46 -12.65
C GLN A 469 -18.06 -12.38 -11.16
N ARG A 470 -18.59 -13.24 -10.29
CA ARG A 470 -18.16 -13.35 -8.89
C ARG A 470 -16.65 -13.58 -8.78
N SER A 471 -16.10 -14.47 -9.60
CA SER A 471 -14.66 -14.74 -9.61
C SER A 471 -13.84 -13.51 -10.02
N HIS A 472 -14.32 -12.72 -11.00
CA HIS A 472 -13.68 -11.47 -11.38
C HIS A 472 -13.78 -10.39 -10.30
N ASP A 473 -14.92 -10.26 -9.63
CA ASP A 473 -15.13 -9.27 -8.57
C ASP A 473 -14.29 -9.58 -7.32
N LEU A 474 -14.16 -10.86 -6.95
CA LEU A 474 -13.26 -11.29 -5.88
C LEU A 474 -11.80 -11.05 -6.24
N ALA A 475 -11.38 -11.38 -7.46
CA ALA A 475 -10.02 -11.10 -7.92
C ALA A 475 -9.70 -9.60 -7.89
N HIS A 476 -10.66 -8.77 -8.30
CA HIS A 476 -10.55 -7.32 -8.21
C HIS A 476 -10.36 -6.86 -6.77
N ALA A 477 -11.21 -7.32 -5.85
CA ALA A 477 -11.09 -6.96 -4.44
C ALA A 477 -9.74 -7.37 -3.85
N LEU A 478 -9.30 -8.61 -4.08
CA LEU A 478 -7.99 -9.10 -3.60
C LEU A 478 -6.83 -8.31 -4.20
N GLY A 479 -6.90 -7.98 -5.49
CA GLY A 479 -5.88 -7.19 -6.19
C GLY A 479 -5.76 -5.75 -5.67
N GLN A 480 -6.85 -5.17 -5.15
CA GLN A 480 -6.87 -3.82 -4.59
C GLN A 480 -6.31 -3.76 -3.17
N LEU A 481 -6.25 -4.88 -2.44
CA LEU A 481 -5.54 -4.93 -1.15
C LEU A 481 -4.05 -4.60 -1.32
N GLY A 482 -3.43 -5.03 -2.42
CA GLY A 482 -2.06 -4.66 -2.80
C GLY A 482 -0.97 -5.10 -1.82
N VAL A 483 -1.28 -6.02 -0.90
CA VAL A 483 -0.35 -6.54 0.11
C VAL A 483 -0.47 -8.05 0.22
N ASN A 484 0.66 -8.71 0.48
CA ASN A 484 0.73 -10.15 0.71
C ASN A 484 1.12 -10.44 2.15
N ASN A 485 0.60 -11.54 2.67
CA ASN A 485 0.82 -11.97 4.03
C ASN A 485 2.13 -12.76 4.16
N GLN A 486 3.20 -12.08 4.56
CA GLN A 486 4.57 -12.62 4.64
C GLN A 486 4.87 -13.30 5.99
N VAL A 487 4.06 -14.30 6.35
CA VAL A 487 4.25 -15.16 7.51
C VAL A 487 4.06 -16.62 7.13
N ARG A 488 4.39 -17.54 8.05
CA ARG A 488 4.07 -18.94 7.83
C ARG A 488 2.56 -19.15 7.85
N LEU A 489 2.05 -19.77 6.82
CA LEU A 489 0.63 -20.00 6.60
C LEU A 489 0.33 -21.50 6.56
N TYR A 490 -0.83 -21.89 7.09
CA TYR A 490 -1.22 -23.28 7.27
C TYR A 490 -2.51 -23.60 6.55
N ARG A 491 -2.63 -24.83 6.05
CA ARG A 491 -3.88 -25.36 5.49
C ARG A 491 -3.96 -26.86 5.73
N ALA A 492 -5.06 -27.32 6.30
CA ALA A 492 -5.36 -28.75 6.39
C ALA A 492 -6.07 -29.22 5.12
N ALA A 493 -5.74 -30.43 4.67
CA ALA A 493 -6.47 -31.13 3.63
C ALA A 493 -6.77 -32.56 4.09
N SER A 494 -7.94 -33.06 3.71
CA SER A 494 -8.40 -34.39 4.08
C SER A 494 -9.27 -34.96 2.96
N GLY A 495 -9.03 -36.23 2.61
CA GLY A 495 -9.78 -36.91 1.55
C GLY A 495 -11.29 -36.92 1.78
N LEU A 496 -11.76 -36.78 3.02
CA LEU A 496 -13.18 -36.64 3.36
C LEU A 496 -13.81 -35.36 2.80
N ARG A 497 -13.01 -34.30 2.63
CA ARG A 497 -13.42 -33.00 2.06
C ARG A 497 -13.12 -32.91 0.55
N GLY A 498 -12.84 -34.03 -0.11
CA GLY A 498 -12.47 -34.05 -1.54
C GLY A 498 -11.19 -33.25 -1.85
N SER A 499 -10.32 -33.10 -0.84
CA SER A 499 -9.03 -32.42 -0.95
C SER A 499 -7.93 -33.28 -0.36
N GLY A 500 -6.71 -33.16 -0.86
CA GLY A 500 -5.56 -33.90 -0.34
C GLY A 500 -5.05 -34.94 -1.31
N ILE A 501 -3.73 -35.00 -1.38
CA ILE A 501 -2.96 -35.82 -2.30
C ILE A 501 -2.50 -37.06 -1.52
N PRO A 502 -2.56 -38.27 -2.12
CA PRO A 502 -1.96 -39.45 -1.50
C PRO A 502 -0.49 -39.20 -1.12
N THR A 503 -0.06 -39.76 0.00
CA THR A 503 1.34 -39.66 0.47
C THR A 503 2.12 -40.95 0.33
N THR A 504 1.43 -42.02 -0.04
CA THR A 504 1.96 -43.36 -0.23
C THR A 504 1.30 -44.00 -1.45
N GLY A 505 2.04 -44.88 -2.14
CA GLY A 505 1.53 -45.58 -3.32
C GLY A 505 1.69 -44.79 -4.62
N GLU A 506 0.97 -45.22 -5.66
CA GLU A 506 1.02 -44.59 -6.97
C GLU A 506 0.36 -43.20 -6.93
N GLY A 507 1.03 -42.20 -7.50
CA GLY A 507 0.58 -40.80 -7.42
C GLY A 507 0.85 -40.12 -6.08
N ALA A 508 1.67 -40.72 -5.21
CA ALA A 508 2.11 -40.08 -3.97
C ALA A 508 2.78 -38.73 -4.21
N LEU A 509 2.58 -37.78 -3.30
CA LEU A 509 3.29 -36.51 -3.30
C LEU A 509 4.78 -36.74 -3.02
N ALA A 510 5.66 -36.10 -3.79
CA ALA A 510 7.11 -36.19 -3.61
C ALA A 510 7.76 -34.81 -3.37
N VAL A 511 8.91 -34.80 -2.70
CA VAL A 511 9.75 -33.59 -2.61
C VAL A 511 10.20 -33.19 -4.02
N GLY A 512 10.05 -31.92 -4.35
CA GLY A 512 10.30 -31.36 -5.68
C GLY A 512 9.06 -31.25 -6.57
N ASP A 513 7.94 -31.90 -6.21
CA ASP A 513 6.67 -31.75 -6.94
C ASP A 513 6.23 -30.27 -6.95
N VAL A 514 5.68 -29.83 -8.08
CA VAL A 514 5.13 -28.49 -8.25
C VAL A 514 3.61 -28.59 -8.25
N LEU A 515 2.99 -27.91 -7.29
CA LEU A 515 1.55 -27.79 -7.14
C LEU A 515 1.08 -26.47 -7.73
N VAL A 516 -0.15 -26.44 -8.24
CA VAL A 516 -0.84 -25.21 -8.67
C VAL A 516 -2.18 -25.07 -7.94
N THR A 517 -2.50 -23.86 -7.48
CA THR A 517 -3.84 -23.54 -6.96
C THR A 517 -4.84 -23.55 -8.13
N SER A 518 -5.79 -24.48 -8.14
CA SER A 518 -6.80 -24.58 -9.20
C SER A 518 -8.09 -23.81 -8.88
N ASP A 519 -8.21 -23.27 -7.67
CA ASP A 519 -9.33 -22.49 -7.15
C ASP A 519 -8.82 -21.38 -6.20
N PHE A 520 -9.72 -20.60 -5.60
CA PHE A 520 -9.35 -19.68 -4.53
C PHE A 520 -9.00 -20.49 -3.27
N THR A 521 -7.71 -20.58 -2.99
CA THR A 521 -7.14 -21.46 -1.95
C THR A 521 -6.85 -20.68 -0.69
N SER A 522 -7.65 -20.90 0.36
CA SER A 522 -7.48 -20.25 1.67
C SER A 522 -6.40 -20.93 2.53
N PHE A 523 -5.63 -20.13 3.25
CA PHE A 523 -4.69 -20.53 4.30
C PHE A 523 -5.00 -19.72 5.57
N THR A 524 -4.55 -20.21 6.72
CA THR A 524 -4.69 -19.51 8.01
C THR A 524 -3.32 -19.27 8.65
N GLU A 525 -3.18 -18.15 9.37
CA GLU A 525 -2.04 -17.94 10.27
C GLU A 525 -2.13 -18.78 11.55
N ASN A 526 -3.33 -19.25 11.88
CA ASN A 526 -3.63 -19.91 13.13
C ASN A 526 -3.64 -21.44 12.97
N PRO A 527 -2.57 -22.16 13.38
CA PRO A 527 -2.52 -23.61 13.31
C PRO A 527 -3.53 -24.32 14.24
N TYR A 528 -4.07 -23.67 15.28
CA TYR A 528 -5.13 -24.27 16.11
C TYR A 528 -6.42 -24.49 15.32
N ALA A 529 -6.73 -23.64 14.33
CA ALA A 529 -7.91 -23.78 13.48
C ALA A 529 -7.90 -25.09 12.66
N LEU A 530 -6.73 -25.69 12.44
CA LEU A 530 -6.61 -26.95 11.71
C LEU A 530 -7.22 -28.13 12.48
N TRP A 531 -7.25 -28.09 13.81
CA TRP A 531 -7.86 -29.15 14.61
C TRP A 531 -9.35 -29.31 14.27
N GLU A 532 -10.06 -28.20 14.09
CA GLU A 532 -11.47 -28.19 13.73
C GLU A 532 -11.70 -28.81 12.35
N VAL A 533 -10.79 -28.58 11.38
CA VAL A 533 -10.90 -29.15 10.03
C VAL A 533 -10.92 -30.68 10.06
N PHE A 534 -10.11 -31.29 10.92
CA PHE A 534 -10.04 -32.75 11.10
C PHE A 534 -11.12 -33.31 12.03
N ASN A 535 -11.74 -32.48 12.88
CA ASN A 535 -12.69 -32.92 13.91
C ASN A 535 -14.09 -32.33 13.76
N ASP A 536 -14.43 -31.83 12.57
CA ASP A 536 -15.72 -31.19 12.33
C ASP A 536 -16.90 -32.17 12.47
N PRO A 537 -18.13 -31.66 12.68
CA PRO A 537 -19.31 -32.50 12.88
C PRO A 537 -19.57 -33.48 11.73
N GLN A 538 -19.23 -33.11 10.48
CA GLN A 538 -19.37 -33.99 9.32
C GLN A 538 -18.39 -35.17 9.40
N THR A 539 -17.13 -34.93 9.77
CA THR A 539 -16.12 -35.98 9.98
C THR A 539 -16.56 -36.91 11.11
N GLN A 540 -17.04 -36.36 12.22
CA GLN A 540 -17.56 -37.16 13.35
C GLN A 540 -18.77 -38.01 12.96
N ALA A 541 -19.72 -37.46 12.19
CA ALA A 541 -20.89 -38.18 11.71
C ALA A 541 -20.58 -39.25 10.65
N SER A 542 -19.50 -39.08 9.88
CA SER A 542 -19.10 -40.02 8.82
C SER A 542 -18.63 -41.39 9.33
N GLY A 543 -18.24 -41.48 10.62
CA GLY A 543 -17.67 -42.68 11.23
C GLY A 543 -16.28 -43.08 10.70
N LYS A 544 -15.70 -42.30 9.79
CA LYS A 544 -14.33 -42.52 9.26
C LYS A 544 -13.30 -41.88 10.17
N ALA A 545 -12.08 -42.42 10.17
CA ALA A 545 -10.98 -41.84 10.93
C ALA A 545 -10.70 -40.41 10.44
N ALA A 546 -10.58 -39.46 11.38
CA ALA A 546 -10.21 -38.06 11.13
C ALA A 546 -8.90 -37.92 10.32
N PHE A 547 -8.02 -38.91 10.45
CA PHE A 547 -6.67 -38.95 9.91
C PHE A 547 -6.46 -40.14 8.95
N GLY A 548 -7.00 -40.01 7.73
CA GLY A 548 -6.83 -40.98 6.63
C GLY A 548 -5.51 -40.80 5.85
N ASP A 549 -5.31 -41.61 4.81
CA ASP A 549 -4.06 -41.62 3.99
C ASP A 549 -3.81 -40.31 3.22
N ASN A 550 -4.84 -39.48 3.08
CA ASN A 550 -4.81 -38.16 2.44
C ASN A 550 -4.87 -37.01 3.48
N ALA A 551 -4.63 -37.28 4.77
CA ALA A 551 -4.54 -36.24 5.78
C ALA A 551 -3.20 -35.50 5.63
N LEU A 552 -3.29 -34.25 5.17
CA LEU A 552 -2.15 -33.37 4.93
C LEU A 552 -2.29 -32.09 5.73
N VAL A 553 -1.15 -31.56 6.19
CA VAL A 553 -1.04 -30.16 6.60
C VAL A 553 -0.01 -29.49 5.72
N TYR A 554 -0.47 -28.59 4.86
CA TYR A 554 0.39 -27.71 4.09
C TYR A 554 0.90 -26.59 4.99
N VAL A 555 2.22 -26.40 4.99
CA VAL A 555 2.93 -25.33 5.68
C VAL A 555 3.62 -24.49 4.62
N LEU A 556 3.03 -23.35 4.28
CA LEU A 556 3.61 -22.41 3.34
C LEU A 556 4.58 -21.48 4.08
N GLU A 557 5.85 -21.53 3.69
CA GLU A 557 6.87 -20.64 4.24
C GLU A 557 6.78 -19.25 3.60
N PRO A 558 7.09 -18.17 4.36
CA PRO A 558 7.15 -16.82 3.80
C PRO A 558 8.24 -16.70 2.73
N GLY A 559 8.06 -15.76 1.79
CA GLY A 559 9.01 -15.57 0.71
C GLY A 559 8.55 -14.58 -0.33
N GLU A 560 9.49 -14.11 -1.15
CA GLU A 560 9.29 -13.08 -2.17
C GLU A 560 8.09 -13.37 -3.10
N ASN A 561 7.91 -14.63 -3.49
CA ASN A 561 6.86 -15.04 -4.43
C ASN A 561 5.52 -15.41 -3.75
N VAL A 562 5.40 -15.28 -2.42
CA VAL A 562 4.16 -15.60 -1.71
C VAL A 562 3.09 -14.56 -2.08
N GLN A 563 2.00 -15.05 -2.65
CA GLN A 563 0.83 -14.25 -3.05
C GLN A 563 -0.42 -14.71 -2.31
N ALA A 564 -0.45 -14.46 -1.00
CA ALA A 564 -1.58 -14.75 -0.12
C ALA A 564 -2.08 -13.45 0.50
N MET A 565 -3.27 -12.99 0.12
CA MET A 565 -3.79 -11.71 0.60
C MET A 565 -4.53 -11.89 1.91
N PRO A 566 -4.27 -11.09 2.95
CA PRO A 566 -4.96 -11.19 4.22
C PRO A 566 -6.42 -10.75 4.06
N ILE A 567 -7.36 -11.64 4.37
CA ILE A 567 -8.81 -11.38 4.26
C ILE A 567 -9.54 -11.50 5.61
N GLY A 568 -8.88 -11.98 6.65
CA GLY A 568 -9.48 -12.17 7.98
C GLY A 568 -10.21 -10.93 8.51
N PRO A 569 -9.63 -9.71 8.42
CA PRO A 569 -10.31 -8.48 8.87
C PRO A 569 -11.62 -8.14 8.15
N PHE A 570 -11.92 -8.76 7.00
CA PHE A 570 -13.19 -8.62 6.28
C PHE A 570 -14.22 -9.70 6.65
N SER A 571 -13.80 -10.75 7.37
CA SER A 571 -14.69 -11.81 7.82
C SER A 571 -15.56 -11.33 8.98
N ARG A 572 -16.77 -11.88 9.07
CA ARG A 572 -17.65 -11.68 10.24
C ARG A 572 -17.31 -12.63 11.39
N ARG A 573 -16.34 -13.53 11.20
CA ARG A 573 -15.92 -14.54 12.16
C ARG A 573 -14.61 -14.13 12.82
N PRO A 574 -14.60 -13.82 14.13
CA PRO A 574 -13.42 -13.32 14.82
C PRO A 574 -12.32 -14.38 14.99
N ASP A 575 -12.64 -15.66 14.79
CA ASP A 575 -11.71 -16.79 14.82
C ASP A 575 -10.94 -16.98 13.50
N GLU A 576 -11.36 -16.34 12.40
CA GLU A 576 -10.83 -16.58 11.05
C GLU A 576 -9.68 -15.63 10.68
N ALA A 577 -8.45 -16.04 10.97
CA ALA A 577 -7.23 -15.37 10.50
C ALA A 577 -6.82 -15.79 9.08
N GLU A 578 -7.76 -15.70 8.13
CA GLU A 578 -7.58 -16.23 6.77
C GLU A 578 -6.74 -15.34 5.85
N SER A 579 -6.02 -15.98 4.94
CA SER A 579 -5.32 -15.38 3.82
C SER A 579 -5.57 -16.18 2.55
N LEU A 580 -5.93 -15.49 1.48
CA LEU A 580 -6.42 -16.11 0.26
C LEU A 580 -5.40 -16.05 -0.86
N MET A 581 -5.10 -17.21 -1.45
CA MET A 581 -4.38 -17.30 -2.71
C MET A 581 -5.36 -17.39 -3.88
N MET A 582 -5.13 -16.59 -4.91
CA MET A 582 -5.86 -16.71 -6.18
C MET A 582 -5.51 -18.03 -6.91
N PRO A 583 -6.35 -18.50 -7.85
CA PRO A 583 -5.97 -19.56 -8.77
C PRO A 583 -4.70 -19.22 -9.56
N GLY A 584 -3.95 -20.23 -10.00
CA GLY A 584 -2.77 -20.07 -10.85
C GLY A 584 -1.46 -19.79 -10.14
N ARG A 585 -1.38 -20.03 -8.83
CA ARG A 585 -0.15 -19.87 -8.04
C ARG A 585 0.59 -21.18 -7.89
N TYR A 586 1.89 -21.16 -8.13
CA TYR A 586 2.75 -22.34 -8.12
C TYR A 586 3.46 -22.48 -6.79
N LEU A 587 3.43 -23.67 -6.21
CA LEU A 587 4.01 -24.00 -4.91
C LEU A 587 4.88 -25.26 -5.07
N GLN A 588 6.15 -25.21 -4.69
CA GLN A 588 7.03 -26.38 -4.69
C GLN A 588 7.01 -27.07 -3.34
N VAL A 589 6.94 -28.41 -3.36
CA VAL A 589 7.12 -29.24 -2.16
C VAL A 589 8.61 -29.29 -1.80
N GLU A 590 8.99 -28.60 -0.73
CA GLU A 590 10.38 -28.57 -0.25
C GLU A 590 10.68 -29.74 0.71
N LYS A 591 9.67 -30.15 1.49
CA LYS A 591 9.86 -31.16 2.52
C LYS A 591 8.55 -31.88 2.84
N LEU A 592 8.67 -33.18 3.10
CA LEU A 592 7.59 -34.03 3.61
C LEU A 592 8.02 -34.60 4.96
N THR A 593 7.24 -34.32 6.01
CA THR A 593 7.51 -34.82 7.36
C THR A 593 6.31 -35.62 7.86
N PRO A 594 6.41 -36.94 8.09
CA PRO A 594 5.33 -37.69 8.71
C PRO A 594 5.19 -37.26 10.18
N VAL A 595 3.99 -36.82 10.55
CA VAL A 595 3.65 -36.40 11.92
C VAL A 595 2.76 -37.47 12.54
N LYS A 596 3.18 -37.99 13.70
CA LYS A 596 2.41 -38.98 14.46
C LYS A 596 2.49 -38.66 15.95
N GLY A 597 1.35 -38.34 16.54
CA GLY A 597 1.15 -38.23 17.98
C GLY A 597 0.16 -39.27 18.48
N GLY A 598 -0.24 -39.17 19.76
CA GLY A 598 -1.21 -40.09 20.36
C GLY A 598 -2.58 -40.04 19.66
N ASN A 599 -3.04 -38.84 19.30
CA ASN A 599 -4.39 -38.59 18.79
C ASN A 599 -4.43 -37.98 17.38
N HIS A 600 -3.27 -37.85 16.70
CA HIS A 600 -3.19 -37.24 15.37
C HIS A 600 -2.15 -37.92 14.50
N ARG A 601 -2.43 -37.99 13.19
CA ARG A 601 -1.51 -38.53 12.18
C ARG A 601 -1.73 -37.88 10.82
N PHE A 602 -0.73 -37.24 10.26
CA PHE A 602 -0.82 -36.63 8.93
C PHE A 602 0.58 -36.45 8.34
N MET A 603 0.65 -36.05 7.07
CA MET A 603 1.89 -35.60 6.46
C MET A 603 1.96 -34.08 6.50
N GLU A 604 2.99 -33.54 7.14
CA GLU A 604 3.35 -32.13 6.99
C GLU A 604 4.04 -31.94 5.65
N VAL A 605 3.54 -31.00 4.84
CA VAL A 605 4.04 -30.67 3.51
C VAL A 605 4.53 -29.22 3.54
N CYS A 606 5.85 -29.03 3.61
CA CYS A 606 6.42 -27.68 3.53
C CYS A 606 6.42 -27.21 2.07
N LEU A 607 5.85 -26.03 1.84
CA LEU A 607 5.70 -25.43 0.54
C LEU A 607 6.51 -24.14 0.44
N LYS A 608 7.07 -23.91 -0.75
CA LYS A 608 7.68 -22.66 -1.15
C LYS A 608 6.97 -22.10 -2.38
N ALA A 609 6.58 -20.83 -2.32
CA ALA A 609 5.96 -20.18 -3.47
C ALA A 609 6.98 -19.92 -4.60
N LEU A 610 6.55 -20.14 -5.84
CA LEU A 610 7.32 -19.90 -7.05
C LEU A 610 6.68 -18.77 -7.87
N ALA A 611 7.50 -17.95 -8.52
CA ALA A 611 7.02 -16.93 -9.46
C ALA A 611 6.31 -17.56 -10.67
N ARG A 612 6.84 -18.70 -11.16
CA ARG A 612 6.31 -19.48 -12.28
C ARG A 612 6.67 -20.95 -12.12
N ALA A 613 5.96 -21.84 -12.82
CA ALA A 613 6.35 -23.23 -12.94
C ALA A 613 7.74 -23.34 -13.60
N PRO A 614 8.66 -24.18 -13.09
CA PRO A 614 9.91 -24.48 -13.76
C PRO A 614 9.66 -25.14 -15.12
N GLU A 615 10.52 -24.88 -16.09
CA GLU A 615 10.40 -25.46 -17.43
C GLU A 615 10.48 -26.99 -17.36
N GLY A 616 9.54 -27.68 -18.02
CA GLY A 616 9.44 -29.14 -18.01
C GLY A 616 8.95 -29.75 -16.69
N ALA A 617 8.60 -28.96 -15.67
CA ALA A 617 8.06 -29.47 -14.42
C ALA A 617 6.67 -30.11 -14.63
N ARG A 618 6.44 -31.25 -13.98
CA ARG A 618 5.11 -31.86 -13.88
C ARG A 618 4.31 -31.10 -12.82
N VAL A 619 3.39 -30.25 -13.29
CA VAL A 619 2.51 -29.47 -12.41
C VAL A 619 1.28 -30.30 -12.04
N ARG A 620 0.91 -30.30 -10.76
CA ARG A 620 -0.26 -31.02 -10.24
C ARG A 620 -1.24 -30.05 -9.58
N GLU A 621 -2.54 -30.27 -9.70
CA GLU A 621 -3.53 -29.50 -8.95
C GLU A 621 -3.35 -29.74 -7.44
N MET A 622 -3.19 -28.67 -6.66
CA MET A 622 -2.96 -28.76 -5.20
C MET A 622 -4.12 -29.46 -4.46
N ARG A 623 -5.36 -29.30 -4.96
CA ARG A 623 -6.56 -29.86 -4.33
C ARG A 623 -6.65 -31.38 -4.52
N THR A 624 -6.45 -31.87 -5.75
CA THR A 624 -6.75 -33.26 -6.14
C THR A 624 -5.50 -34.11 -6.34
N GLY A 625 -4.34 -33.48 -6.58
CA GLY A 625 -3.10 -34.15 -6.95
C GLY A 625 -3.07 -34.66 -8.39
N ALA A 626 -4.11 -34.42 -9.20
CA ALA A 626 -4.13 -34.74 -10.62
C ALA A 626 -3.13 -33.87 -11.39
N LEU A 627 -2.63 -34.35 -12.54
CA LEU A 627 -1.81 -33.52 -13.43
C LEU A 627 -2.64 -32.33 -13.91
N PHE A 628 -2.05 -31.14 -13.81
CA PHE A 628 -2.71 -29.92 -14.25
C PHE A 628 -2.69 -29.84 -15.78
N ASP A 629 -3.88 -29.73 -16.37
CA ASP A 629 -4.05 -29.49 -17.79
C ASP A 629 -4.83 -28.19 -18.00
N ARG A 630 -4.18 -27.24 -18.67
CA ARG A 630 -4.73 -25.90 -18.95
C ARG A 630 -5.96 -25.97 -19.85
N GLN A 631 -5.98 -26.88 -20.84
CA GLN A 631 -7.11 -27.02 -21.75
C GLN A 631 -8.33 -27.58 -21.01
N VAL A 632 -8.13 -28.59 -20.17
CA VAL A 632 -9.19 -29.14 -19.31
C VAL A 632 -9.74 -28.07 -18.36
N MET A 633 -8.87 -27.21 -17.81
CA MET A 633 -9.31 -26.07 -16.99
C MET A 633 -10.14 -25.07 -17.79
N ALA A 634 -9.71 -24.73 -19.02
CA ALA A 634 -10.46 -23.81 -19.89
C ALA A 634 -11.85 -24.34 -20.24
N GLU A 635 -11.94 -25.63 -20.59
CA GLU A 635 -13.23 -26.29 -20.88
C GLU A 635 -14.16 -26.29 -19.65
N ARG A 636 -13.60 -26.47 -18.45
CA ARG A 636 -14.34 -26.42 -17.18
C ARG A 636 -14.93 -25.03 -16.90
N LEU A 637 -14.13 -23.98 -17.07
CA LEU A 637 -14.55 -22.59 -16.84
C LEU A 637 -15.49 -22.07 -17.94
N GLY A 638 -15.45 -22.70 -19.12
CA GLY A 638 -16.24 -22.32 -20.29
C GLY A 638 -15.40 -21.59 -21.32
N VAL A 639 -15.70 -21.84 -22.60
CA VAL A 639 -14.94 -21.28 -23.75
C VAL A 639 -15.46 -19.94 -24.25
N GLU A 640 -16.63 -19.49 -23.76
CA GLU A 640 -17.28 -18.26 -24.20
C GLU A 640 -16.63 -17.00 -23.61
N ASP A 641 -16.00 -17.12 -22.43
CA ASP A 641 -15.24 -16.07 -21.75
C ASP A 641 -13.91 -16.65 -21.25
N ASP A 642 -12.81 -16.28 -21.91
CA ASP A 642 -11.47 -16.71 -21.52
C ASP A 642 -10.78 -15.73 -20.56
N GLY A 643 -11.50 -14.71 -20.05
CA GLY A 643 -11.00 -13.72 -19.10
C GLY A 643 -10.41 -14.35 -17.84
N LEU A 644 -11.05 -15.37 -17.27
CA LEU A 644 -10.51 -16.14 -16.15
C LEU A 644 -9.18 -16.82 -16.52
N MET A 645 -9.14 -17.53 -17.65
CA MET A 645 -7.91 -18.18 -18.10
C MET A 645 -6.78 -17.18 -18.40
N ARG A 646 -7.10 -16.00 -18.92
CA ARG A 646 -6.12 -14.92 -19.13
C ARG A 646 -5.66 -14.25 -17.84
N THR A 647 -6.49 -14.25 -16.81
CA THR A 647 -6.18 -13.65 -15.51
C THR A 647 -5.29 -14.55 -14.67
N PHE A 648 -5.67 -15.83 -14.54
CA PHE A 648 -5.06 -16.74 -13.58
C PHE A 648 -4.09 -17.75 -14.20
N PHE A 649 -4.34 -18.17 -15.44
CA PHE A 649 -3.55 -19.21 -16.12
C PHE A 649 -3.07 -18.71 -17.49
N ALA A 650 -2.47 -17.52 -17.50
CA ALA A 650 -1.85 -16.95 -18.68
C ALA A 650 -0.81 -17.92 -19.27
N VAL A 651 -0.68 -17.92 -20.60
CA VAL A 651 0.29 -18.79 -21.28
C VAL A 651 1.70 -18.38 -20.81
N PRO A 652 2.57 -19.34 -20.42
CA PRO A 652 3.96 -19.03 -20.08
C PRO A 652 4.65 -18.33 -21.26
N THR A 653 5.33 -17.23 -20.96
CA THR A 653 6.06 -16.40 -21.93
C THR A 653 7.42 -16.96 -22.26
#